data_AF-A0A4V2G3N4-F1
#
_entry.id   AF-A0A4V2G3N4-F1
#
_cell.length_a   1.000
_cell.length_b   1.000
_cell.length_c   1.000
_cell.angle_alpha   90.00
_cell.angle_beta   90.00
_cell.angle_gamma   90.00
#
_symmetry.space_group_name_H-M   'P 1'
#
loop_
_entity.id
_entity.type
_entity.pdbx_description
1 polymer ?
#
loop_
_entity_poly.entity_id
_entity_poly.type
_entity_poly.pdbx_seq_one_letter_code
_entity_poly.pdbx_strand_id
1 'polypeptide(L)'
;MVDVEHGGRSADTLATAGAGPRAPLRAARLALWAVAAILAARQTALVLTTPSGQRLTDLETWVGPDGVLHVNGSLYDSTRFTGTPFAGLVLKPLTRAAEQALGWGWTFGTLLLVVALGLVVAHALPRPVGRRTALLAAPVAISLLMVSLPVRSTLWLGQTSVIPVLLVLLGCFAVRGERGSGVLVGLAAALQPTVLLFVPLLWCTSRRRAALAAAATFAGGTLLAWAAMPGDSLTYWVHHMAGVGLGGSADALANQSLHGALLRSGLSGPPEIALFLLLGAAVAVLALRRAVGYARDGQLLLAVAVTGCAAVAVSPTTWQHQLLWVLLAAVGRVGRRAADRTVWPVAVVLVTTLPATMMLPNTPVMYPLRDNLVLLAALAAATAVPFLPRSSPHYDAPAPTAYARQVPARSGRVPLPPFLRRSLTRPNLLLELLLIRVTYAAYAQVRLAATGGSDELGRERAEHHGRLVLDAERFLRIDIEHAVNHAVVRVGWLRGFLDFYYESFHFAVPLTVLAVLYWRSPVGYRWARTSLGFATLLALIGFWLFPLAPPRLMPGLGFVDTVHGAQDLANPDYGAMTAITNQYAAMPSLHFGWSLWCGVVVAVLAPRWWMKGLGLLHPLFTVTAIVATANHWVLDAVGGALVVGGGFALTYVLLGPREIAASGELGRPPGQRRPQERAQPVSSG
;
A
#
# COMPACT_ATOMS: atom_id res chain seq x y z
N MET A 1 -77.81 -21.11 -0.35
CA MET A 1 -78.68 -20.55 -1.39
C MET A 1 -77.86 -19.55 -2.17
N VAL A 2 -77.46 -19.96 -3.38
CA VAL A 2 -77.10 -19.16 -4.56
C VAL A 2 -75.79 -18.35 -4.55
N ASP A 3 -74.91 -18.81 -5.43
CA ASP A 3 -73.76 -18.16 -6.07
C ASP A 3 -74.07 -16.79 -6.71
N VAL A 4 -73.02 -15.99 -6.97
CA VAL A 4 -72.54 -15.71 -8.34
C VAL A 4 -71.54 -14.53 -8.33
N GLU A 5 -70.36 -14.83 -8.87
CA GLU A 5 -69.26 -13.94 -9.25
C GLU A 5 -69.63 -12.89 -10.30
N HIS A 6 -68.75 -11.91 -10.50
CA HIS A 6 -68.24 -11.31 -11.76
C HIS A 6 -67.64 -9.95 -11.34
N GLY A 7 -66.41 -9.54 -11.61
CA GLY A 7 -65.41 -9.91 -12.61
C GLY A 7 -64.72 -8.60 -13.00
N GLY A 8 -63.41 -8.48 -12.77
CA GLY A 8 -62.66 -7.25 -13.06
C GLY A 8 -61.16 -7.43 -12.86
N ARG A 9 -60.49 -7.93 -13.89
CA ARG A 9 -59.06 -8.27 -13.93
C ARG A 9 -58.22 -7.03 -14.30
N SER A 10 -57.10 -6.87 -13.59
CA SER A 10 -55.77 -6.39 -14.04
C SER A 10 -55.60 -4.99 -14.66
N ALA A 11 -54.83 -4.14 -13.97
CA ALA A 11 -53.76 -3.33 -14.58
C ALA A 11 -52.70 -2.92 -13.54
N ASP A 12 -51.44 -3.22 -13.86
CA ASP A 12 -50.17 -2.64 -13.38
C ASP A 12 -49.60 -3.02 -11.99
N THR A 13 -49.37 -4.33 -11.85
CA THR A 13 -48.13 -4.83 -11.25
C THR A 13 -46.94 -4.52 -12.16
N LEU A 14 -46.32 -3.35 -11.99
CA LEU A 14 -44.95 -3.12 -12.46
C LEU A 14 -43.99 -3.75 -11.46
N ALA A 15 -43.67 -5.00 -11.78
CA ALA A 15 -42.63 -5.80 -11.15
C ALA A 15 -41.32 -5.01 -11.05
N THR A 16 -40.97 -4.55 -9.86
CA THR A 16 -39.56 -4.37 -9.50
C THR A 16 -38.97 -5.75 -9.28
N ALA A 17 -38.58 -6.36 -10.40
CA ALA A 17 -37.86 -7.61 -10.44
C ALA A 17 -36.57 -7.52 -9.59
N GLY A 18 -36.62 -8.11 -8.40
CA GLY A 18 -35.56 -8.98 -7.90
C GLY A 18 -34.14 -8.42 -7.79
N ALA A 19 -33.90 -7.39 -6.99
CA ALA A 19 -32.58 -7.14 -6.42
C ALA A 19 -32.48 -7.65 -4.98
N GLY A 20 -32.69 -8.96 -4.77
CA GLY A 20 -32.33 -9.60 -3.51
C GLY A 20 -30.83 -9.41 -3.22
N PRO A 21 -30.34 -9.56 -1.96
CA PRO A 21 -28.93 -9.40 -1.57
C PRO A 21 -27.92 -10.33 -2.29
N ARG A 22 -28.37 -11.13 -3.27
CA ARG A 22 -27.61 -12.03 -4.13
C ARG A 22 -27.06 -11.35 -5.40
N ALA A 23 -27.76 -10.37 -5.98
CA ALA A 23 -27.29 -9.61 -7.14
C ALA A 23 -25.96 -8.83 -6.88
N PRO A 24 -25.81 -8.09 -5.77
CA PRO A 24 -24.58 -7.33 -5.51
C PRO A 24 -23.36 -8.24 -5.26
N LEU A 25 -23.55 -9.42 -4.67
CA LEU A 25 -22.44 -10.36 -4.42
C LEU A 25 -21.95 -11.03 -5.72
N ARG A 26 -22.86 -11.33 -6.65
CA ARG A 26 -22.49 -11.87 -7.97
C ARG A 26 -21.72 -10.81 -8.78
N ALA A 27 -22.22 -9.58 -8.81
CA ALA A 27 -21.53 -8.46 -9.46
C ALA A 27 -20.13 -8.23 -8.88
N ALA A 28 -20.00 -8.19 -7.55
CA ALA A 28 -18.71 -8.04 -6.88
C ALA A 28 -17.74 -9.20 -7.20
N ARG A 29 -18.24 -10.45 -7.23
CA ARG A 29 -17.43 -11.61 -7.61
C ARG A 29 -16.94 -11.49 -9.06
N LEU A 30 -17.82 -11.16 -10.00
CA LEU A 30 -17.46 -10.99 -11.40
C LEU A 30 -16.45 -9.85 -11.59
N ALA A 31 -16.66 -8.72 -10.92
CA ALA A 31 -15.73 -7.60 -10.94
C ALA A 31 -14.33 -8.00 -10.43
N LEU A 32 -14.23 -8.77 -9.35
CA LEU A 32 -12.93 -9.23 -8.84
C LEU A 32 -12.25 -10.24 -9.78
N TRP A 33 -13.00 -11.11 -10.45
CA TRP A 33 -12.43 -11.98 -11.49
C TRP A 33 -11.99 -11.19 -12.72
N ALA A 34 -12.74 -10.15 -13.11
CA ALA A 34 -12.31 -9.23 -14.17
C ALA A 34 -11.02 -8.50 -13.78
N VAL A 35 -10.89 -8.03 -12.53
CA VAL A 35 -9.64 -7.45 -12.02
C VAL A 35 -8.49 -8.46 -12.11
N ALA A 36 -8.69 -9.71 -11.66
CA ALA A 36 -7.67 -10.75 -11.77
C ALA A 36 -7.27 -11.02 -13.23
N ALA A 37 -8.23 -11.06 -14.15
CA ALA A 37 -7.98 -11.26 -15.59
C ALA A 37 -7.24 -10.07 -16.23
N ILE A 38 -7.63 -8.84 -15.90
CA ILE A 38 -6.94 -7.62 -16.37
C ILE A 38 -5.51 -7.59 -15.85
N LEU A 39 -5.29 -7.93 -14.58
CA LEU A 39 -3.95 -8.01 -14.01
C LEU A 39 -3.11 -9.07 -14.71
N ALA A 40 -3.65 -10.27 -14.95
CA ALA A 40 -2.95 -11.32 -15.69
C ALA A 40 -2.60 -10.86 -17.12
N ALA A 41 -3.57 -10.30 -17.85
CA ALA A 41 -3.36 -9.77 -19.19
C ALA A 41 -2.31 -8.64 -19.21
N ARG A 42 -2.33 -7.75 -18.21
CA ARG A 42 -1.31 -6.69 -18.05
C ARG A 42 0.07 -7.28 -17.83
N GLN A 43 0.22 -8.28 -16.95
CA GLN A 43 1.51 -8.92 -16.71
C GLN A 43 2.03 -9.64 -17.96
N THR A 44 1.15 -10.36 -18.66
CA THR A 44 1.48 -11.01 -19.94
C THR A 44 1.92 -9.97 -20.98
N ALA A 45 1.15 -8.90 -21.16
CA ALA A 45 1.49 -7.83 -22.08
C ALA A 45 2.86 -7.22 -21.74
N LEU A 46 3.10 -6.86 -20.48
CA LEU A 46 4.38 -6.29 -20.04
C LEU A 46 5.56 -7.18 -20.38
N VAL A 47 5.50 -8.48 -20.09
CA VAL A 47 6.59 -9.41 -20.38
C VAL A 47 6.79 -9.57 -21.89
N LEU A 48 5.70 -9.67 -22.66
CA LEU A 48 5.77 -9.94 -24.09
C LEU A 48 6.13 -8.71 -24.94
N THR A 49 5.77 -7.50 -24.51
CA THR A 49 6.15 -6.25 -25.19
C THR A 49 7.53 -5.74 -24.80
N THR A 50 8.11 -6.24 -23.71
CA THR A 50 9.48 -5.90 -23.32
C THR A 50 10.47 -6.58 -24.27
N PRO A 51 11.48 -5.87 -24.79
CA PRO A 51 12.48 -6.45 -25.70
C PRO A 51 13.18 -7.68 -25.10
N SER A 52 13.55 -8.64 -25.97
CA SER A 52 14.43 -9.76 -25.61
C SER A 52 15.76 -9.23 -25.05
N GLY A 53 16.23 -9.77 -23.92
CA GLY A 53 17.37 -9.24 -23.16
C GLY A 53 16.97 -8.40 -21.94
N GLN A 54 15.75 -7.85 -21.91
CA GLN A 54 15.23 -7.06 -20.79
C GLN A 54 14.06 -7.73 -20.06
N ARG A 55 13.57 -8.85 -20.58
CA ARG A 55 12.52 -9.67 -19.97
C ARG A 55 13.10 -10.99 -19.51
N LEU A 56 12.51 -11.59 -18.47
CA LEU A 56 12.90 -12.90 -17.95
C LEU A 56 14.43 -13.02 -17.76
N THR A 57 15.06 -11.97 -17.23
CA THR A 57 16.52 -11.76 -17.34
C THR A 57 17.35 -12.91 -16.76
N ASP A 58 16.91 -13.51 -15.66
CA ASP A 58 17.60 -14.65 -15.05
C ASP A 58 17.36 -15.91 -15.88
N LEU A 59 16.13 -16.13 -16.35
CA LEU A 59 15.81 -17.27 -17.21
C LEU A 59 16.57 -17.21 -18.55
N GLU A 60 16.68 -16.04 -19.18
CA GLU A 60 17.51 -15.86 -20.38
C GLU A 60 18.99 -16.13 -20.07
N THR A 61 19.46 -15.73 -18.88
CA THR A 61 20.83 -16.05 -18.42
C THR A 61 21.04 -17.55 -18.17
N TRP A 62 19.99 -18.29 -17.82
CA TRP A 62 20.07 -19.72 -17.54
C TRP A 62 19.88 -20.59 -18.78
N VAL A 63 18.92 -20.21 -19.64
CA VAL A 63 18.35 -21.04 -20.71
C VAL A 63 18.59 -20.44 -22.10
N GLY A 64 19.14 -19.23 -22.19
CA GLY A 64 19.52 -18.65 -23.48
C GLY A 64 20.57 -19.49 -24.22
N PRO A 65 20.91 -19.10 -25.48
CA PRO A 65 21.89 -19.80 -26.30
C PRO A 65 23.24 -20.00 -25.61
N ASP A 66 23.67 -19.03 -24.82
CA ASP A 66 24.88 -19.05 -23.99
C ASP A 66 24.58 -19.24 -22.49
N GLY A 67 23.42 -19.81 -22.18
CA GLY A 67 22.90 -19.94 -20.82
C GLY A 67 23.69 -20.93 -19.98
N VAL A 68 23.80 -20.66 -18.68
CA VAL A 68 24.59 -21.50 -17.74
C VAL A 68 24.13 -22.96 -17.66
N LEU A 69 22.91 -23.29 -18.08
CA LEU A 69 22.41 -24.67 -18.14
C LEU A 69 22.80 -25.42 -19.43
N HIS A 70 23.26 -24.69 -20.47
CA HIS A 70 23.71 -25.25 -21.75
C HIS A 70 25.23 -25.41 -21.83
N VAL A 71 25.98 -24.52 -21.20
CA VAL A 71 27.45 -24.55 -21.22
C VAL A 71 27.96 -25.79 -20.49
N ASN A 72 28.90 -26.51 -21.10
CA ASN A 72 29.62 -27.60 -20.44
C ASN A 72 30.60 -26.98 -19.42
N GLY A 73 30.15 -26.79 -18.19
CA GLY A 73 30.90 -26.15 -17.10
C GLY A 73 30.11 -26.18 -15.77
N SER A 74 30.65 -25.56 -14.72
CA SER A 74 29.92 -25.45 -13.44
C SER A 74 28.76 -24.48 -13.58
N LEU A 75 27.61 -24.80 -12.98
CA LEU A 75 26.48 -23.86 -12.89
C LEU A 75 26.85 -22.52 -12.23
N TYR A 76 27.87 -22.52 -11.39
CA TYR A 76 28.21 -21.40 -10.51
C TYR A 76 29.42 -20.58 -10.98
N ASP A 77 30.08 -20.94 -12.09
CA ASP A 77 31.26 -20.22 -12.60
C ASP A 77 30.95 -18.74 -12.89
N SER A 78 29.74 -18.46 -13.41
CA SER A 78 29.30 -17.08 -13.65
C SER A 78 28.74 -16.38 -12.42
N THR A 79 28.50 -17.11 -11.31
CA THR A 79 27.72 -16.69 -10.13
C THR A 79 26.30 -16.21 -10.39
N ARG A 80 25.80 -16.29 -11.64
CA ARG A 80 24.45 -15.82 -12.03
C ARG A 80 23.33 -16.83 -11.74
N PHE A 81 23.67 -18.10 -11.53
CA PHE A 81 22.71 -19.11 -11.07
C PHE A 81 22.58 -19.08 -9.55
N THR A 82 21.37 -18.86 -9.05
CA THR A 82 21.06 -18.73 -7.61
C THR A 82 20.32 -19.93 -7.03
N GLY A 83 19.93 -20.90 -7.87
CA GLY A 83 19.20 -22.10 -7.44
C GLY A 83 20.11 -23.13 -6.78
N THR A 84 19.51 -24.18 -6.20
CA THR A 84 20.27 -25.33 -5.71
C THR A 84 20.79 -26.19 -6.87
N PRO A 85 21.80 -27.06 -6.64
CA PRO A 85 22.23 -28.03 -7.64
C PRO A 85 21.07 -28.95 -8.09
N PHE A 86 20.17 -29.31 -7.16
CA PHE A 86 18.96 -30.06 -7.48
C PHE A 86 18.01 -29.27 -8.40
N ALA A 87 17.83 -27.96 -8.16
CA ALA A 87 17.06 -27.11 -9.05
C ALA A 87 17.69 -27.05 -10.45
N GLY A 88 19.03 -26.94 -10.55
CA GLY A 88 19.75 -27.00 -11.81
C GLY A 88 19.47 -28.30 -12.58
N LEU A 89 19.52 -29.45 -11.89
CA LEU A 89 19.20 -30.75 -12.48
C LEU A 89 17.76 -30.88 -12.98
N VAL A 90 16.80 -30.34 -12.23
CA VAL A 90 15.38 -30.35 -12.63
C VAL A 90 15.12 -29.40 -13.81
N LEU A 91 15.84 -28.28 -13.87
CA LEU A 91 15.67 -27.28 -14.92
C LEU A 91 16.42 -27.62 -16.21
N LYS A 92 17.51 -28.38 -16.15
CA LYS A 92 18.33 -28.74 -17.32
C LYS A 92 17.56 -29.41 -18.46
N PRO A 93 16.62 -30.36 -18.23
CA PRO A 93 15.79 -30.91 -19.31
C PRO A 93 14.78 -29.92 -19.89
N LEU A 94 14.36 -28.93 -19.09
CA LEU A 94 13.36 -27.95 -19.47
C LEU A 94 13.93 -26.85 -20.38
N THR A 95 15.26 -26.73 -20.48
CA THR A 95 15.91 -25.65 -21.25
C THR A 95 15.68 -25.76 -22.75
N ARG A 96 15.82 -26.97 -23.33
CA ARG A 96 15.58 -27.21 -24.76
C ARG A 96 14.14 -26.94 -25.19
N ALA A 97 13.17 -27.22 -24.31
CA ALA A 97 11.76 -26.93 -24.56
C ALA A 97 11.42 -25.45 -24.37
N ALA A 98 12.12 -24.79 -23.44
CA ALA A 98 11.96 -23.37 -23.17
C ALA A 98 12.54 -22.49 -24.28
N GLU A 99 13.68 -22.83 -24.89
CA GLU A 99 14.28 -22.12 -26.04
C GLU A 99 13.29 -21.90 -27.20
N GLN A 100 12.47 -22.92 -27.52
CA GLN A 100 11.51 -22.85 -28.63
C GLN A 100 10.23 -22.06 -28.31
N ALA A 101 9.92 -21.86 -27.03
CA ALA A 101 8.70 -21.20 -26.55
C ALA A 101 9.01 -19.91 -25.74
N LEU A 102 10.24 -19.41 -25.82
CA LEU A 102 10.82 -18.51 -24.82
C LEU A 102 10.02 -17.19 -24.72
N GLY A 103 9.54 -16.90 -23.51
CA GLY A 103 8.61 -15.82 -23.22
C GLY A 103 7.19 -16.31 -22.93
N TRP A 104 6.54 -16.99 -23.87
CA TRP A 104 5.13 -17.37 -23.74
C TRP A 104 4.94 -18.50 -22.74
N GLY A 105 5.53 -19.67 -22.98
CA GLY A 105 5.30 -20.86 -22.15
C GLY A 105 5.62 -20.63 -20.67
N TRP A 106 6.74 -19.96 -20.39
CA TRP A 106 7.15 -19.63 -19.02
C TRP A 106 6.22 -18.63 -18.34
N THR A 107 5.78 -17.59 -19.07
CA THR A 107 4.87 -16.57 -18.53
C THR A 107 3.51 -17.19 -18.19
N PHE A 108 2.91 -17.94 -19.13
CA PHE A 108 1.63 -18.60 -18.89
C PHE A 108 1.73 -19.67 -17.81
N GLY A 109 2.83 -20.44 -17.78
CA GLY A 109 3.10 -21.42 -16.72
C GLY A 109 3.20 -20.77 -15.34
N THR A 110 3.96 -19.67 -15.23
CA THR A 110 4.09 -18.91 -13.97
C THR A 110 2.74 -18.32 -13.54
N LEU A 111 1.97 -17.75 -14.46
CA LEU A 111 0.63 -17.24 -14.15
C LEU A 111 -0.32 -18.35 -13.67
N LEU A 112 -0.27 -19.53 -14.28
CA LEU A 112 -1.05 -20.69 -13.85
C LEU A 112 -0.65 -21.14 -12.43
N LEU A 113 0.65 -21.15 -12.12
CA LEU A 113 1.15 -21.44 -10.78
C LEU A 113 0.66 -20.42 -9.75
N VAL A 114 0.63 -19.13 -10.10
CA VAL A 114 0.09 -18.07 -9.23
C VAL A 114 -1.42 -18.23 -9.03
N VAL A 115 -2.16 -18.59 -10.07
CA VAL A 115 -3.60 -18.90 -9.96
C VAL A 115 -3.82 -20.11 -9.04
N ALA A 116 -3.08 -21.19 -9.25
CA ALA A 116 -3.15 -22.39 -8.39
C ALA A 116 -2.82 -22.05 -6.93
N LEU A 117 -1.78 -21.26 -6.70
CA LEU A 117 -1.41 -20.75 -5.38
C LEU A 117 -2.55 -19.96 -4.73
N GLY A 118 -3.14 -19.01 -5.45
CA GLY A 118 -4.27 -18.21 -4.95
C GLY A 118 -5.51 -19.05 -4.62
N LEU A 119 -5.80 -20.07 -5.42
CA LEU A 119 -6.89 -21.03 -5.17
C LEU A 119 -6.64 -21.86 -3.91
N VAL A 120 -5.42 -22.37 -3.72
CA VAL A 120 -5.04 -23.14 -2.53
C VAL A 120 -5.12 -22.26 -1.28
N VAL A 121 -4.60 -21.03 -1.33
CA VAL A 121 -4.68 -20.07 -0.21
C VAL A 121 -6.13 -19.76 0.16
N ALA A 122 -6.99 -19.52 -0.84
CA ALA A 122 -8.41 -19.28 -0.61
C ALA A 122 -9.12 -20.48 0.02
N HIS A 123 -8.74 -21.70 -0.36
CA HIS A 123 -9.26 -22.92 0.23
C HIS A 123 -8.73 -23.16 1.66
N ALA A 124 -7.50 -22.72 1.95
CA ALA A 124 -6.79 -22.91 3.21
C ALA A 124 -7.20 -21.93 4.33
N LEU A 125 -8.11 -20.99 4.07
CA LEU A 125 -8.58 -20.03 5.06
C LEU A 125 -9.18 -20.71 6.31
N PRO A 126 -8.95 -20.18 7.53
CA PRO A 126 -9.47 -20.75 8.76
C PRO A 126 -11.00 -20.87 8.75
N ARG A 127 -11.53 -22.10 8.85
CA ARG A 127 -12.98 -22.36 8.86
C ARG A 127 -13.57 -22.14 10.26
N PRO A 128 -14.80 -21.63 10.40
CA PRO A 128 -15.78 -21.38 9.34
C PRO A 128 -15.53 -20.06 8.60
N VAL A 129 -15.64 -20.08 7.28
CA VAL A 129 -15.64 -18.88 6.44
C VAL A 129 -17.06 -18.54 6.02
N GLY A 130 -17.45 -17.28 6.12
CA GLY A 130 -18.75 -16.84 5.63
C GLY A 130 -18.87 -17.01 4.11
N ARG A 131 -20.10 -17.20 3.59
CA ARG A 131 -20.36 -17.40 2.15
C ARG A 131 -19.73 -16.32 1.27
N ARG A 132 -19.73 -15.06 1.72
CA ARG A 132 -19.10 -13.94 1.01
C ARG A 132 -17.60 -14.15 0.88
N THR A 133 -16.92 -14.43 1.99
CA THR A 133 -15.48 -14.71 2.01
C THR A 133 -15.13 -15.90 1.13
N ALA A 134 -15.87 -17.00 1.20
CA ALA A 134 -15.62 -18.19 0.39
C ALA A 134 -15.69 -17.90 -1.12
N LEU A 135 -16.60 -17.03 -1.57
CA LEU A 135 -16.77 -16.70 -2.99
C LEU A 135 -15.78 -15.66 -3.51
N LEU A 136 -15.29 -14.77 -2.63
CA LEU A 136 -14.41 -13.67 -3.01
C LEU A 136 -12.93 -13.95 -2.71
N ALA A 137 -12.61 -14.91 -1.84
CA ALA A 137 -11.24 -15.19 -1.40
C ALA A 137 -10.31 -15.54 -2.57
N ALA A 138 -10.74 -16.39 -3.51
CA ALA A 138 -9.93 -16.79 -4.65
C ALA A 138 -9.52 -15.61 -5.55
N PRO A 139 -10.46 -14.83 -6.13
CA PRO A 139 -10.07 -13.71 -6.99
C PRO A 139 -9.32 -12.62 -6.23
N VAL A 140 -9.59 -12.40 -4.92
CA VAL A 140 -8.80 -11.48 -4.09
C VAL A 140 -7.36 -11.98 -3.90
N ALA A 141 -7.17 -13.25 -3.52
CA ALA A 141 -5.85 -13.82 -3.32
C ALA A 141 -5.02 -13.79 -4.62
N ILE A 142 -5.63 -14.18 -5.75
CA ILE A 142 -4.99 -14.12 -7.06
C ILE A 142 -4.59 -12.68 -7.42
N SER A 143 -5.49 -11.71 -7.23
CA SER A 143 -5.20 -10.30 -7.53
C SER A 143 -4.08 -9.74 -6.66
N LEU A 144 -4.09 -10.03 -5.35
CA LEU A 144 -3.04 -9.60 -4.42
C LEU A 144 -1.69 -10.22 -4.78
N LEU A 145 -1.66 -11.51 -5.12
CA LEU A 145 -0.46 -12.18 -5.61
C LEU A 145 0.05 -11.50 -6.89
N MET A 146 -0.81 -11.22 -7.87
CA MET A 146 -0.42 -10.65 -9.16
C MET A 146 0.15 -9.22 -9.08
N VAL A 147 -0.23 -8.45 -8.06
CA VAL A 147 0.30 -7.09 -7.80
C VAL A 147 1.54 -7.13 -6.90
N SER A 148 1.76 -8.23 -6.17
CA SER A 148 2.86 -8.35 -5.23
C SER A 148 4.23 -8.31 -5.92
N LEU A 149 5.18 -7.64 -5.27
CA LEU A 149 6.59 -7.58 -5.63
C LEU A 149 7.17 -8.97 -5.91
N PRO A 150 6.97 -10.00 -5.06
CA PRO A 150 7.58 -11.31 -5.33
C PRO A 150 7.12 -11.92 -6.66
N VAL A 151 5.83 -11.82 -7.01
CA VAL A 151 5.30 -12.33 -8.28
C VAL A 151 5.77 -11.48 -9.45
N ARG A 152 5.74 -10.14 -9.33
CA ARG A 152 6.26 -9.24 -10.38
C ARG A 152 7.74 -9.48 -10.65
N SER A 153 8.55 -9.60 -9.59
CA SER A 153 9.97 -9.96 -9.71
C SER A 153 10.14 -11.35 -10.32
N THR A 154 9.28 -12.32 -9.99
CA THR A 154 9.32 -13.65 -10.60
C THR A 154 9.03 -13.61 -12.10
N LEU A 155 8.03 -12.83 -12.53
CA LEU A 155 7.67 -12.67 -13.95
C LEU A 155 8.68 -11.82 -14.72
N TRP A 156 9.36 -10.88 -14.04
CA TRP A 156 10.43 -10.08 -14.64
C TRP A 156 11.73 -10.86 -14.79
N LEU A 157 12.10 -11.67 -13.79
CA LEU A 157 13.35 -12.43 -13.78
C LEU A 157 13.21 -13.81 -14.43
N GLY A 158 12.00 -14.38 -14.47
CA GLY A 158 11.78 -15.77 -14.90
C GLY A 158 12.15 -16.81 -13.84
N GLN A 159 11.94 -16.48 -12.56
CA GLN A 159 12.32 -17.31 -11.42
C GLN A 159 11.31 -18.45 -11.13
N THR A 160 11.74 -19.47 -10.39
CA THR A 160 10.91 -20.65 -10.03
C THR A 160 10.34 -20.61 -8.61
N SER A 161 10.54 -19.49 -7.91
CA SER A 161 10.26 -19.33 -6.47
C SER A 161 8.79 -19.51 -6.03
N VAL A 162 7.84 -19.46 -6.96
CA VAL A 162 6.43 -19.79 -6.69
C VAL A 162 6.27 -21.29 -6.40
N ILE A 163 7.09 -22.15 -7.02
CA ILE A 163 6.98 -23.61 -6.95
C ILE A 163 7.19 -24.14 -5.52
N PRO A 164 8.28 -23.80 -4.79
CA PRO A 164 8.46 -24.27 -3.42
C PRO A 164 7.30 -23.90 -2.49
N VAL A 165 6.80 -22.67 -2.60
CA VAL A 165 5.66 -22.18 -1.80
C VAL A 165 4.39 -22.98 -2.11
N LEU A 166 4.10 -23.19 -3.39
CA LEU A 166 2.95 -23.95 -3.83
C LEU A 166 3.03 -25.42 -3.38
N LEU A 167 4.19 -26.07 -3.50
CA LEU A 167 4.40 -27.45 -3.07
C LEU A 167 4.14 -27.63 -1.57
N VAL A 168 4.66 -26.72 -0.73
CA VAL A 168 4.38 -26.74 0.72
C VAL A 168 2.88 -26.58 0.99
N LEU A 169 2.21 -25.63 0.34
CA LEU A 169 0.78 -25.42 0.54
C LEU A 169 -0.07 -26.59 0.05
N LEU A 170 0.24 -27.18 -1.10
CA LEU A 170 -0.42 -28.39 -1.58
C LEU A 170 -0.20 -29.56 -0.61
N GLY A 171 1.02 -29.72 -0.09
CA GLY A 171 1.33 -30.71 0.94
C GLY A 171 0.55 -30.47 2.23
N CYS A 172 0.36 -29.22 2.65
CA CYS A 172 -0.37 -28.90 3.87
C CYS A 172 -1.90 -29.01 3.72
N PHE A 173 -2.46 -28.68 2.55
CA PHE A 173 -3.91 -28.45 2.40
C PHE A 173 -4.62 -29.30 1.33
N ALA A 174 -3.92 -29.82 0.32
CA ALA A 174 -4.56 -30.50 -0.82
C ALA A 174 -4.34 -32.03 -0.80
N VAL A 175 -3.13 -32.48 -0.51
CA VAL A 175 -2.79 -33.91 -0.56
C VAL A 175 -3.36 -34.67 0.64
N ARG A 176 -4.06 -35.76 0.35
CA ARG A 176 -4.54 -36.71 1.35
C ARG A 176 -3.41 -37.65 1.75
N GLY A 177 -3.09 -37.69 3.04
CA GLY A 177 -2.09 -38.59 3.62
C GLY A 177 -0.75 -37.92 3.94
N GLU A 178 -0.11 -38.37 5.02
CA GLU A 178 1.10 -37.76 5.56
C GLU A 178 2.33 -37.94 4.66
N ARG A 179 2.49 -39.11 4.03
CA ARG A 179 3.69 -39.38 3.20
C ARG A 179 3.75 -38.48 1.96
N GLY A 180 2.66 -38.41 1.19
CA GLY A 180 2.59 -37.54 0.01
C GLY A 180 2.75 -36.06 0.36
N SER A 181 2.16 -35.63 1.48
CA SER A 181 2.39 -34.30 2.03
C SER A 181 3.87 -34.03 2.32
N GLY A 182 4.54 -34.97 2.98
CA GLY A 182 5.97 -34.90 3.25
C GLY A 182 6.82 -34.85 1.99
N VAL A 183 6.52 -35.68 0.99
CA VAL A 183 7.24 -35.66 -0.30
C VAL A 183 7.18 -34.28 -0.96
N LEU A 184 6.01 -33.63 -1.02
CA LEU A 184 5.91 -32.29 -1.59
C LEU A 184 6.73 -31.25 -0.81
N VAL A 185 6.68 -31.29 0.53
CA VAL A 185 7.48 -30.38 1.38
C VAL A 185 8.98 -30.65 1.22
N GLY A 186 9.39 -31.91 1.10
CA GLY A 186 10.79 -32.29 0.89
C GLY A 186 11.31 -31.91 -0.50
N LEU A 187 10.50 -32.04 -1.55
CA LEU A 187 10.82 -31.53 -2.88
C LEU A 187 10.95 -30.00 -2.88
N ALA A 188 10.05 -29.31 -2.15
CA ALA A 188 10.16 -27.87 -1.95
C ALA A 188 11.47 -27.49 -1.25
N ALA A 189 11.90 -28.27 -0.25
CA ALA A 189 13.18 -28.08 0.44
C ALA A 189 14.39 -28.38 -0.45
N ALA A 190 14.29 -29.34 -1.37
CA ALA A 190 15.37 -29.62 -2.31
C ALA A 190 15.56 -28.47 -3.31
N LEU A 191 14.47 -27.78 -3.70
CA LEU A 191 14.51 -26.57 -4.52
C LEU A 191 14.93 -25.33 -3.73
N GLN A 192 14.47 -25.21 -2.48
CA GLN A 192 14.72 -24.07 -1.60
C GLN A 192 14.95 -24.55 -0.15
N PRO A 193 16.21 -24.77 0.28
CA PRO A 193 16.53 -25.44 1.55
C PRO A 193 15.93 -24.80 2.80
N THR A 194 15.63 -23.51 2.76
CA THR A 194 15.04 -22.79 3.90
C THR A 194 13.66 -23.30 4.30
N VAL A 195 12.91 -23.93 3.38
CA VAL A 195 11.62 -24.55 3.73
C VAL A 195 11.78 -25.87 4.50
N LEU A 196 13.01 -26.32 4.77
CA LEU A 196 13.24 -27.42 5.71
C LEU A 196 12.74 -27.09 7.14
N LEU A 197 12.57 -25.80 7.48
CA LEU A 197 11.93 -25.35 8.72
C LEU A 197 10.48 -25.86 8.89
N PHE A 198 9.83 -26.33 7.83
CA PHE A 198 8.52 -26.97 7.92
C PHE A 198 8.57 -28.38 8.51
N VAL A 199 9.72 -29.07 8.48
CA VAL A 199 9.89 -30.40 9.09
C VAL A 199 9.60 -30.38 10.60
N PRO A 200 10.25 -29.51 11.42
CA PRO A 200 9.93 -29.43 12.84
C PRO A 200 8.49 -28.97 13.10
N LEU A 201 7.90 -28.11 12.25
CA LEU A 201 6.47 -27.76 12.35
C LEU A 201 5.58 -29.01 12.21
N LEU A 202 5.80 -29.81 11.16
CA LEU A 202 5.06 -31.05 10.92
C LEU A 202 5.25 -32.05 12.08
N TRP A 203 6.48 -32.17 12.59
CA TRP A 203 6.79 -33.02 13.73
C TRP A 203 6.02 -32.62 14.99
N CYS A 204 6.04 -31.34 15.35
CA CYS A 204 5.40 -30.78 16.55
C CYS A 204 3.86 -30.70 16.46
N THR A 205 3.30 -30.83 15.25
CA THR A 205 1.85 -30.87 14.97
C THR A 205 1.34 -32.30 14.75
N SER A 206 2.06 -33.30 15.27
CA SER A 206 1.71 -34.73 15.24
C SER A 206 1.72 -35.39 13.85
N ARG A 207 2.22 -34.72 12.81
CA ARG A 207 2.35 -35.26 11.44
C ARG A 207 3.74 -35.87 11.22
N ARG A 208 4.12 -36.83 12.06
CA ARG A 208 5.49 -37.37 12.10
C ARG A 208 5.88 -38.08 10.80
N ARG A 209 4.97 -38.79 10.13
CA ARG A 209 5.29 -39.48 8.87
C ARG A 209 5.52 -38.47 7.75
N ALA A 210 4.84 -37.32 7.80
CA ALA A 210 5.08 -36.22 6.85
C ALA A 210 6.45 -35.59 7.08
N ALA A 211 6.82 -35.34 8.34
CA ALA A 211 8.14 -34.80 8.69
C ALA A 211 9.27 -35.74 8.24
N LEU A 212 9.16 -37.05 8.50
CA LEU A 212 10.14 -38.04 8.05
C LEU A 212 10.21 -38.13 6.52
N ALA A 213 9.06 -38.17 5.83
CA ALA A 213 9.03 -38.21 4.37
C ALA A 213 9.62 -36.94 3.75
N ALA A 214 9.40 -35.77 4.36
CA ALA A 214 10.00 -34.51 3.92
C ALA A 214 11.51 -34.52 4.08
N ALA A 215 12.02 -34.94 5.24
CA ALA A 215 13.46 -35.07 5.48
C ALA A 215 14.11 -36.08 4.52
N ALA A 216 13.49 -37.25 4.33
CA ALA A 216 13.98 -38.28 3.43
C ALA A 216 13.97 -37.82 1.96
N THR A 217 12.94 -37.11 1.52
CA THR A 217 12.85 -36.60 0.14
C THR A 217 13.86 -35.49 -0.10
N PHE A 218 14.06 -34.59 0.87
CA PHE A 218 15.11 -33.56 0.80
C PHE A 218 16.50 -34.19 0.72
N ALA A 219 16.79 -35.15 1.60
CA ALA A 219 18.06 -35.87 1.60
C ALA A 219 18.28 -36.61 0.28
N GLY A 220 17.26 -37.33 -0.21
CA GLY A 220 17.31 -38.04 -1.49
C GLY A 220 17.55 -37.11 -2.68
N GLY A 221 16.85 -35.97 -2.76
CA GLY A 221 17.07 -34.98 -3.82
C GLY A 221 18.46 -34.33 -3.75
N THR A 222 18.95 -34.04 -2.54
CA THR A 222 20.29 -33.48 -2.34
C THR A 222 21.39 -34.50 -2.70
N LEU A 223 21.22 -35.77 -2.31
CA LEU A 223 22.16 -36.85 -2.67
C LEU A 223 22.16 -37.13 -4.17
N LEU A 224 20.99 -37.12 -4.81
CA LEU A 224 20.87 -37.22 -6.26
C LEU A 224 21.64 -36.09 -6.94
N ALA A 225 21.56 -34.88 -6.40
CA ALA A 225 22.29 -33.74 -6.94
C ALA A 225 23.80 -33.84 -6.75
N TRP A 226 24.25 -34.33 -5.60
CA TRP A 226 25.65 -34.65 -5.35
C TRP A 226 26.18 -35.74 -6.28
N ALA A 227 25.39 -36.78 -6.55
CA ALA A 227 25.78 -37.88 -7.44
C ALA A 227 25.90 -37.43 -8.90
N ALA A 228 24.99 -36.56 -9.36
CA ALA A 228 25.00 -36.08 -10.74
C ALA A 228 25.94 -34.88 -10.97
N MET A 229 26.13 -34.03 -9.96
CA MET A 229 26.89 -32.77 -10.06
C MET A 229 27.71 -32.51 -8.78
N PRO A 230 28.76 -33.33 -8.51
CA PRO A 230 29.52 -33.27 -7.26
C PRO A 230 30.28 -31.95 -7.06
N GLY A 231 30.92 -31.43 -8.12
CA GLY A 231 31.63 -30.15 -8.08
C GLY A 231 30.71 -28.98 -7.72
N ASP A 232 29.58 -28.86 -8.42
CA ASP A 232 28.58 -27.82 -8.18
C ASP A 232 27.94 -27.94 -6.80
N SER A 233 27.75 -29.17 -6.33
CA SER A 233 27.24 -29.41 -4.99
C SER A 233 28.25 -28.98 -3.91
N LEU A 234 29.54 -29.23 -4.11
CA LEU A 234 30.60 -28.71 -3.24
C LEU A 234 30.66 -27.17 -3.29
N THR A 235 30.55 -26.57 -4.47
CA THR A 235 30.54 -25.12 -4.64
C THR A 235 29.37 -24.47 -3.91
N TYR A 236 28.16 -25.02 -4.04
CA TYR A 236 26.97 -24.45 -3.40
C TYR A 236 26.96 -24.61 -1.87
N TRP A 237 27.23 -25.81 -1.36
CA TRP A 237 27.10 -26.11 0.07
C TRP A 237 28.30 -25.65 0.90
N VAL A 238 29.51 -25.68 0.33
CA VAL A 238 30.75 -25.39 1.06
C VAL A 238 31.27 -24.00 0.71
N HIS A 239 31.53 -23.72 -0.56
CA HIS A 239 32.17 -22.46 -0.97
C HIS A 239 31.23 -21.25 -0.89
N HIS A 240 29.97 -21.46 -1.25
CA HIS A 240 28.92 -20.45 -1.18
C HIS A 240 27.94 -20.74 -0.03
N MET A 241 28.33 -21.40 1.07
CA MET A 241 27.51 -21.70 2.27
C MET A 241 25.98 -21.56 2.09
N ALA A 242 25.38 -22.42 1.26
CA ALA A 242 23.96 -22.41 0.89
C ALA A 242 23.47 -21.19 0.07
N GLY A 243 24.28 -20.78 -0.92
CA GLY A 243 23.98 -19.73 -1.90
C GLY A 243 24.39 -18.30 -1.51
N VAL A 244 25.23 -18.10 -0.49
CA VAL A 244 25.81 -16.79 -0.15
C VAL A 244 26.75 -16.34 -1.27
N GLY A 245 26.53 -15.13 -1.79
CA GLY A 245 27.36 -14.54 -2.86
C GLY A 245 26.93 -14.92 -4.29
N LEU A 246 25.96 -15.84 -4.44
CA LEU A 246 25.37 -16.16 -5.75
C LEU A 246 24.28 -15.16 -6.11
N GLY A 247 24.28 -14.63 -7.33
CA GLY A 247 23.27 -13.69 -7.84
C GLY A 247 23.49 -12.23 -7.46
N GLY A 248 24.56 -11.93 -6.73
CA GLY A 248 24.93 -10.58 -6.32
C GLY A 248 25.52 -10.53 -4.92
N SER A 249 25.88 -9.32 -4.49
CA SER A 249 26.43 -9.10 -3.15
C SER A 249 25.40 -9.40 -2.05
N ALA A 250 25.86 -10.00 -0.95
CA ALA A 250 24.97 -10.42 0.14
C ALA A 250 24.35 -9.22 0.90
N ASP A 251 24.93 -8.03 0.81
CA ASP A 251 24.43 -6.78 1.37
C ASP A 251 23.44 -6.04 0.43
N ALA A 252 23.26 -6.50 -0.82
CA ALA A 252 22.38 -5.87 -1.79
C ALA A 252 20.95 -5.68 -1.25
N LEU A 253 20.30 -4.57 -1.63
CA LEU A 253 18.91 -4.26 -1.23
C LEU A 253 17.89 -5.33 -1.64
N ALA A 254 18.21 -6.11 -2.67
CA ALA A 254 17.40 -7.25 -3.10
C ALA A 254 17.41 -8.41 -2.09
N ASN A 255 18.45 -8.52 -1.25
CA ASN A 255 18.55 -9.50 -0.19
C ASN A 255 17.83 -9.01 1.08
N GLN A 256 16.71 -9.62 1.39
CA GLN A 256 15.84 -9.33 2.54
C GLN A 256 15.98 -10.38 3.66
N SER A 257 17.20 -10.92 3.85
CA SER A 257 17.54 -11.81 4.97
C SER A 257 18.17 -11.07 6.16
N LEU A 258 18.18 -11.72 7.32
CA LEU A 258 18.83 -11.17 8.51
C LEU A 258 20.34 -10.97 8.32
N HIS A 259 20.99 -11.92 7.65
CA HIS A 259 22.40 -11.82 7.25
C HIS A 259 22.65 -10.58 6.39
N GLY A 260 21.84 -10.36 5.33
CA GLY A 260 21.96 -9.16 4.50
C GLY A 260 21.72 -7.85 5.27
N ALA A 261 20.82 -7.86 6.25
CA ALA A 261 20.58 -6.70 7.11
C ALA A 261 21.78 -6.37 8.03
N LEU A 262 22.44 -7.40 8.59
CA LEU A 262 23.65 -7.23 9.40
C LEU A 262 24.80 -6.67 8.56
N LEU A 263 25.01 -7.21 7.36
CA LEU A 263 26.02 -6.69 6.42
C LEU A 263 25.77 -5.22 6.06
N ARG A 264 24.52 -4.84 5.75
CA ARG A 264 24.14 -3.43 5.48
C ARG A 264 24.34 -2.50 6.67
N SER A 265 24.35 -3.03 7.89
CA SER A 265 24.66 -2.25 9.10
C SER A 265 26.16 -2.08 9.36
N GLY A 266 27.01 -2.64 8.49
CA GLY A 266 28.47 -2.52 8.57
C GLY A 266 29.15 -3.63 9.38
N LEU A 267 28.41 -4.64 9.85
CA LEU A 267 29.00 -5.83 10.47
C LEU A 267 29.53 -6.77 9.37
N SER A 268 30.72 -7.35 9.57
CA SER A 268 31.26 -8.39 8.69
C SER A 268 32.21 -9.31 9.47
N GLY A 269 32.50 -10.49 8.90
CA GLY A 269 33.43 -11.46 9.48
C GLY A 269 32.83 -12.32 10.61
N PRO A 270 33.66 -12.93 11.49
CA PRO A 270 33.19 -13.88 12.50
C PRO A 270 32.11 -13.35 13.47
N PRO A 271 32.16 -12.10 13.96
CA PRO A 271 31.11 -11.56 14.84
C PRO A 271 29.75 -11.44 14.14
N GLU A 272 29.76 -11.09 12.86
CA GLU A 272 28.56 -11.01 12.03
C GLU A 272 27.90 -12.38 11.92
N ILE A 273 28.66 -13.41 11.53
CA ILE A 273 28.18 -14.79 11.41
C ILE A 273 27.66 -15.30 12.76
N ALA A 274 28.38 -15.07 13.85
CA ALA A 274 27.96 -15.49 15.18
C ALA A 274 26.63 -14.84 15.60
N LEU A 275 26.48 -13.53 15.33
CA LEU A 275 25.25 -12.80 15.60
C LEU A 275 24.10 -13.26 14.70
N PHE A 276 24.37 -13.49 13.41
CA PHE A 276 23.40 -14.05 12.47
C PHE A 276 22.88 -15.40 12.93
N LEU A 277 23.77 -16.33 13.32
CA LEU A 277 23.37 -17.65 13.81
C LEU A 277 22.57 -17.56 15.11
N LEU A 278 22.98 -16.70 16.05
CA LEU A 278 22.28 -16.51 17.33
C LEU A 278 20.88 -15.92 17.13
N LEU A 279 20.77 -14.84 16.36
CA LEU A 279 19.48 -14.20 16.09
C LEU A 279 18.61 -15.11 15.19
N GLY A 280 19.21 -15.79 14.23
CA GLY A 280 18.53 -16.75 13.35
C GLY A 280 17.93 -17.92 14.14
N ALA A 281 18.69 -18.50 15.06
CA ALA A 281 18.20 -19.53 15.98
C ALA A 281 17.07 -19.00 16.88
N ALA A 282 17.21 -17.80 17.44
CA ALA A 282 16.17 -17.17 18.25
C ALA A 282 14.87 -16.98 17.46
N VAL A 283 14.95 -16.45 16.24
CA VAL A 283 13.80 -16.28 15.33
C VAL A 283 13.17 -17.62 15.00
N ALA A 284 13.95 -18.63 14.62
CA ALA A 284 13.46 -19.96 14.29
C ALA A 284 12.71 -20.61 15.46
N VAL A 285 13.27 -20.57 16.68
CA VAL A 285 12.65 -21.14 17.88
C VAL A 285 11.36 -20.41 18.24
N LEU A 286 11.38 -19.06 18.29
CA LEU A 286 10.20 -18.26 18.64
C LEU A 286 9.08 -18.45 17.61
N ALA A 287 9.42 -18.40 16.33
CA ALA A 287 8.45 -18.56 15.24
C ALA A 287 7.86 -19.96 15.21
N LEU A 288 8.67 -21.02 15.39
CA LEU A 288 8.17 -22.39 15.46
C LEU A 288 7.26 -22.61 16.67
N ARG A 289 7.62 -22.10 17.85
CA ARG A 289 6.75 -22.18 19.04
C ARG A 289 5.40 -21.51 18.79
N ARG A 290 5.40 -20.33 18.19
CA ARG A 290 4.18 -19.59 17.81
C ARG A 290 3.38 -20.32 16.72
N ALA A 291 4.02 -20.78 15.66
CA ALA A 291 3.40 -21.51 14.56
C ALA A 291 2.75 -22.82 15.03
N VAL A 292 3.40 -23.59 15.89
CA VAL A 292 2.82 -24.80 16.50
C VAL A 292 1.58 -24.44 17.33
N GLY A 293 1.62 -23.34 18.09
CA GLY A 293 0.46 -22.81 18.80
C GLY A 293 -0.72 -22.51 17.87
N TYR A 294 -0.49 -21.76 16.79
CA TYR A 294 -1.52 -21.43 15.80
C TYR A 294 -2.05 -22.66 15.05
N ALA A 295 -1.18 -23.64 14.74
CA ALA A 295 -1.59 -24.88 14.10
C ALA A 295 -2.51 -25.71 15.00
N ARG A 296 -2.19 -25.83 16.30
CA ARG A 296 -3.01 -26.51 17.31
C ARG A 296 -4.33 -25.78 17.56
N ASP A 297 -4.32 -24.46 17.45
CA ASP A 297 -5.52 -23.61 17.49
C ASP A 297 -6.32 -23.67 16.16
N GLY A 298 -6.01 -24.56 15.23
CA GLY A 298 -6.76 -24.74 13.98
C GLY A 298 -6.56 -23.63 12.94
N GLN A 299 -5.50 -22.83 13.08
CA GLN A 299 -5.10 -21.76 12.14
C GLN A 299 -3.86 -22.19 11.34
N LEU A 300 -3.93 -23.34 10.64
CA LEU A 300 -2.79 -23.93 9.94
C LEU A 300 -2.17 -22.99 8.88
N LEU A 301 -2.97 -22.22 8.15
CA LEU A 301 -2.45 -21.27 7.15
C LEU A 301 -1.61 -20.16 7.79
N LEU A 302 -2.02 -19.67 8.97
CA LEU A 302 -1.23 -18.71 9.73
C LEU A 302 0.06 -19.35 10.24
N ALA A 303 0.01 -20.59 10.73
CA ALA A 303 1.20 -21.33 11.14
C ALA A 303 2.20 -21.46 9.98
N VAL A 304 1.71 -21.85 8.80
CA VAL A 304 2.53 -21.97 7.58
C VAL A 304 3.13 -20.62 7.18
N ALA A 305 2.36 -19.53 7.22
CA ALA A 305 2.85 -18.21 6.91
C ALA A 305 3.94 -17.73 7.90
N VAL A 306 3.73 -17.95 9.21
CA VAL A 306 4.71 -17.62 10.27
C VAL A 306 6.01 -18.40 10.09
N THR A 307 5.93 -19.70 9.80
CA THR A 307 7.10 -20.53 9.49
C THR A 307 7.81 -20.08 8.22
N GLY A 308 7.07 -19.72 7.16
CA GLY A 308 7.63 -19.17 5.93
C GLY A 308 8.34 -17.83 6.12
N CYS A 309 7.77 -16.92 6.91
CA CYS A 309 8.42 -15.66 7.28
C CYS A 309 9.72 -15.87 8.06
N ALA A 310 9.77 -16.89 8.94
CA ALA A 310 10.99 -17.27 9.63
C ALA A 310 12.02 -17.89 8.68
N ALA A 311 11.59 -18.75 7.74
CA ALA A 311 12.48 -19.35 6.74
C ALA A 311 13.18 -18.29 5.87
N VAL A 312 12.44 -17.24 5.49
CA VAL A 312 12.97 -16.05 4.80
C VAL A 312 13.98 -15.30 5.66
N ALA A 313 13.65 -15.03 6.92
CA ALA A 313 14.52 -14.22 7.78
C ALA A 313 15.83 -14.92 8.13
N VAL A 314 15.80 -16.23 8.38
CA VAL A 314 16.93 -17.05 8.85
C VAL A 314 17.79 -17.57 7.69
N SER A 315 17.35 -17.41 6.44
CA SER A 315 18.19 -17.75 5.29
C SER A 315 19.46 -16.90 5.23
N PRO A 316 20.61 -17.43 4.77
CA PRO A 316 21.78 -16.60 4.47
C PRO A 316 21.47 -15.54 3.39
N THR A 317 20.76 -15.93 2.34
CA THR A 317 20.29 -15.02 1.27
C THR A 317 18.81 -15.25 1.01
N THR A 318 18.03 -14.18 0.88
CA THR A 318 16.63 -14.25 0.47
C THR A 318 16.30 -13.12 -0.48
N TRP A 319 16.11 -13.47 -1.74
CA TRP A 319 15.79 -12.54 -2.81
C TRP A 319 14.32 -12.13 -2.78
N GLN A 320 14.02 -10.97 -3.38
CA GLN A 320 12.66 -10.41 -3.41
C GLN A 320 11.58 -11.39 -3.92
N HIS A 321 11.92 -12.24 -4.89
CA HIS A 321 11.02 -13.23 -5.46
C HIS A 321 10.64 -14.36 -4.46
N GLN A 322 11.40 -14.58 -3.40
CA GLN A 322 11.15 -15.62 -2.38
C GLN A 322 10.25 -15.14 -1.22
N LEU A 323 9.80 -13.89 -1.22
CA LEU A 323 9.10 -13.24 -0.09
C LEU A 323 7.57 -13.47 -0.06
N LEU A 324 7.06 -14.41 -0.86
CA LEU A 324 5.62 -14.73 -0.93
C LEU A 324 4.99 -15.08 0.43
N TRP A 325 5.77 -15.66 1.34
CA TRP A 325 5.34 -16.00 2.69
C TRP A 325 4.83 -14.80 3.49
N VAL A 326 5.42 -13.61 3.27
CA VAL A 326 5.01 -12.38 3.96
C VAL A 326 3.57 -12.02 3.62
N LEU A 327 3.17 -12.17 2.35
CA LEU A 327 1.80 -11.91 1.92
C LEU A 327 0.81 -12.89 2.57
N LEU A 328 1.19 -14.16 2.74
CA LEU A 328 0.37 -15.16 3.42
C LEU A 328 0.13 -14.82 4.89
N ALA A 329 1.03 -14.06 5.54
CA ALA A 329 0.84 -13.62 6.91
C ALA A 329 -0.35 -12.66 7.06
N ALA A 330 -0.86 -12.07 5.97
CA ALA A 330 -2.05 -11.21 5.99
C ALA A 330 -3.31 -11.91 6.52
N VAL A 331 -3.37 -13.25 6.53
CA VAL A 331 -4.54 -13.99 7.08
C VAL A 331 -4.65 -13.89 8.59
N GLY A 332 -3.57 -13.52 9.28
CA GLY A 332 -3.52 -13.40 10.73
C GLY A 332 -4.41 -12.26 11.23
N ARG A 333 -5.30 -12.58 12.18
CA ARG A 333 -6.19 -11.57 12.79
C ARG A 333 -5.48 -10.86 13.93
N VAL A 334 -5.42 -9.53 13.86
CA VAL A 334 -4.78 -8.68 14.88
C VAL A 334 -5.79 -7.65 15.41
N GLY A 335 -5.65 -7.28 16.68
CA GLY A 335 -6.41 -6.18 17.29
C GLY A 335 -7.81 -6.57 17.75
N ARG A 336 -8.26 -5.99 18.87
CA ARG A 336 -9.58 -6.29 19.46
C ARG A 336 -10.71 -5.47 18.84
N ARG A 337 -10.41 -4.30 18.28
CA ARG A 337 -11.40 -3.38 17.68
C ARG A 337 -11.55 -3.64 16.19
N ALA A 338 -12.76 -3.44 15.65
CA ALA A 338 -13.03 -3.59 14.23
C ALA A 338 -12.15 -2.65 13.37
N ALA A 339 -11.86 -1.44 13.87
CA ALA A 339 -10.99 -0.47 13.19
C ALA A 339 -9.51 -0.89 13.11
N ASP A 340 -9.04 -1.77 14.00
CA ASP A 340 -7.65 -2.22 14.03
C ASP A 340 -7.43 -3.48 13.17
N ARG A 341 -8.52 -4.16 12.76
CA ARG A 341 -8.46 -5.44 12.04
C ARG A 341 -7.78 -5.34 10.69
N THR A 342 -7.90 -4.20 10.03
CA THR A 342 -7.32 -3.97 8.71
C THR A 342 -5.86 -3.54 8.77
N VAL A 343 -5.34 -3.16 9.95
CA VAL A 343 -3.99 -2.59 10.09
C VAL A 343 -2.93 -3.55 9.57
N TRP A 344 -2.95 -4.78 10.09
CA TRP A 344 -1.99 -5.81 9.73
C TRP A 344 -2.07 -6.23 8.24
N PRO A 345 -3.22 -6.66 7.71
CA PRO A 345 -3.29 -7.06 6.31
C PRO A 345 -2.99 -5.90 5.35
N VAL A 346 -3.40 -4.67 5.66
CA VAL A 346 -3.04 -3.50 4.83
C VAL A 346 -1.53 -3.26 4.88
N ALA A 347 -0.90 -3.30 6.06
CA ALA A 347 0.55 -3.13 6.16
C ALA A 347 1.30 -4.20 5.35
N VAL A 348 0.92 -5.48 5.48
CA VAL A 348 1.51 -6.59 4.71
C VAL A 348 1.33 -6.39 3.21
N VAL A 349 0.12 -6.03 2.75
CA VAL A 349 -0.14 -5.77 1.33
C VAL A 349 0.70 -4.60 0.84
N LEU A 350 0.79 -3.49 1.56
CA LEU A 350 1.61 -2.34 1.14
C LEU A 350 3.09 -2.71 1.06
N VAL A 351 3.65 -3.36 2.09
CA VAL A 351 5.06 -3.79 2.12
C VAL A 351 5.39 -4.75 0.98
N THR A 352 4.44 -5.61 0.60
CA THR A 352 4.64 -6.60 -0.45
C THR A 352 4.26 -6.10 -1.84
N THR A 353 3.69 -4.90 -2.01
CA THR A 353 3.24 -4.40 -3.33
C THR A 353 3.92 -3.09 -3.74
N LEU A 354 4.25 -2.23 -2.78
CA LEU A 354 4.83 -0.91 -3.03
C LEU A 354 6.34 -0.92 -2.75
N PRO A 355 7.13 -0.13 -3.50
CA PRO A 355 8.51 0.15 -3.13
C PRO A 355 8.60 0.78 -1.73
N ALA A 356 9.64 0.43 -0.97
CA ALA A 356 9.83 0.97 0.38
C ALA A 356 9.98 2.51 0.40
N THR A 357 10.46 3.11 -0.69
CA THR A 357 10.55 4.56 -0.90
C THR A 357 9.19 5.26 -0.96
N MET A 358 8.09 4.53 -1.21
CA MET A 358 6.73 5.08 -1.11
C MET A 358 6.19 5.06 0.33
N MET A 359 6.72 4.17 1.18
CA MET A 359 6.24 3.94 2.54
C MET A 359 7.06 4.68 3.60
N LEU A 360 8.34 4.94 3.34
CA LEU A 360 9.23 5.63 4.27
C LEU A 360 10.03 6.74 3.57
N PRO A 361 10.36 7.85 4.26
CA PRO A 361 11.13 8.94 3.68
C PRO A 361 12.50 8.49 3.15
N ASN A 362 12.98 9.18 2.11
CA ASN A 362 14.33 8.97 1.56
C ASN A 362 15.36 9.83 2.31
N THR A 363 15.61 9.49 3.58
CA THR A 363 16.60 10.17 4.42
C THR A 363 17.57 9.16 5.04
N PRO A 364 18.86 9.48 5.23
CA PRO A 364 19.85 8.54 5.75
C PRO A 364 19.45 7.87 7.07
N VAL A 365 18.80 8.62 7.96
CA VAL A 365 18.28 8.12 9.24
C VAL A 365 17.25 7.00 9.07
N MET A 366 16.50 7.00 7.95
CA MET A 366 15.46 6.01 7.67
C MET A 366 15.96 4.81 6.85
N TYR A 367 17.19 4.83 6.32
CA TYR A 367 17.71 3.75 5.46
C TYR A 367 17.68 2.38 6.15
N PRO A 368 18.13 2.20 7.41
CA PRO A 368 18.08 0.89 8.06
C PRO A 368 16.67 0.32 8.17
N LEU A 369 15.65 1.17 8.37
CA LEU A 369 14.26 0.76 8.45
C LEU A 369 13.66 0.50 7.06
N ARG A 370 13.93 1.41 6.11
CA ARG A 370 13.36 1.37 4.76
C ARG A 370 13.90 0.21 3.95
N ASP A 371 15.21 0.03 3.97
CA ASP A 371 15.90 -0.94 3.12
C ASP A 371 15.65 -2.38 3.60
N ASN A 372 15.24 -2.54 4.86
CA ASN A 372 14.88 -3.82 5.48
C ASN A 372 13.36 -3.96 5.71
N LEU A 373 12.51 -3.12 5.12
CA LEU A 373 11.09 -3.05 5.48
C LEU A 373 10.35 -4.39 5.31
N VAL A 374 10.68 -5.17 4.27
CA VAL A 374 10.06 -6.47 4.02
C VAL A 374 10.56 -7.53 5.01
N LEU A 375 11.87 -7.56 5.28
CA LEU A 375 12.44 -8.38 6.35
C LEU A 375 11.80 -8.06 7.70
N LEU A 376 11.65 -6.78 8.05
CA LEU A 376 11.04 -6.35 9.31
C LEU A 376 9.57 -6.79 9.40
N ALA A 377 8.82 -6.77 8.31
CA ALA A 377 7.46 -7.33 8.28
C ALA A 377 7.46 -8.85 8.47
N ALA A 378 8.41 -9.57 7.87
CA ALA A 378 8.58 -11.01 8.06
C ALA A 378 8.94 -11.34 9.52
N LEU A 379 9.92 -10.65 10.11
CA LEU A 379 10.32 -10.78 11.50
C LEU A 379 9.15 -10.45 12.45
N ALA A 380 8.43 -9.36 12.20
CA ALA A 380 7.28 -8.98 12.99
C ALA A 380 6.20 -10.07 12.97
N ALA A 381 5.86 -10.60 11.79
CA ALA A 381 4.93 -11.72 11.67
C ALA A 381 5.41 -12.97 12.44
N ALA A 382 6.69 -13.29 12.29
CA ALA A 382 7.32 -14.47 12.86
C ALA A 382 7.37 -14.42 14.40
N THR A 383 7.76 -13.29 14.99
CA THR A 383 8.15 -13.21 16.41
C THR A 383 7.30 -12.27 17.26
N ALA A 384 6.78 -11.17 16.71
CA ALA A 384 6.26 -10.04 17.52
C ALA A 384 4.74 -9.85 17.46
N VAL A 385 4.13 -10.00 16.28
CA VAL A 385 2.73 -9.61 16.05
C VAL A 385 1.78 -10.49 16.88
N PRO A 386 0.89 -9.93 17.72
CA PRO A 386 0.03 -10.72 18.58
C PRO A 386 -1.22 -11.18 17.82
N PHE A 387 -1.08 -12.23 17.00
CA PHE A 387 -2.23 -12.83 16.32
C PHE A 387 -3.19 -13.44 17.34
N LEU A 388 -4.48 -13.17 17.15
CA LEU A 388 -5.51 -13.62 18.06
C LEU A 388 -5.70 -15.14 17.96
N PRO A 389 -5.71 -15.87 19.10
CA PRO A 389 -6.16 -17.25 19.11
C PRO A 389 -7.66 -17.32 18.84
N ARG A 390 -8.16 -18.44 18.32
CA ARG A 390 -9.58 -18.68 18.06
C ARG A 390 -10.41 -18.71 19.33
N SER A 391 -9.80 -19.07 20.45
CA SER A 391 -10.42 -19.00 21.78
C SER A 391 -10.69 -17.56 22.25
N SER A 392 -10.12 -16.55 21.60
CA SER A 392 -10.37 -15.16 21.96
C SER A 392 -11.83 -14.78 21.68
N PRO A 393 -12.55 -14.12 22.62
CA PRO A 393 -13.91 -13.64 22.37
C PRO A 393 -13.97 -12.62 21.22
N HIS A 394 -12.84 -11.97 20.92
CA HIS A 394 -12.74 -11.02 19.84
C HIS A 394 -12.41 -11.67 18.50
N TYR A 395 -12.10 -12.97 18.42
CA TYR A 395 -11.64 -13.58 17.16
C TYR A 395 -12.64 -13.36 16.03
N ASP A 396 -13.91 -13.72 16.24
CA ASP A 396 -15.01 -13.55 15.29
C ASP A 396 -15.82 -12.26 15.49
N ALA A 397 -15.92 -11.77 16.72
CA ALA A 397 -16.68 -10.57 17.07
C ALA A 397 -15.74 -9.46 17.58
N PRO A 398 -15.07 -8.70 16.69
CA PRO A 398 -14.28 -7.55 17.12
C PRO A 398 -15.19 -6.49 17.74
N ALA A 399 -14.67 -5.73 18.69
CA ALA A 399 -15.41 -4.63 19.30
C ALA A 399 -15.86 -3.65 18.21
N PRO A 400 -17.18 -3.37 18.08
CA PRO A 400 -17.72 -2.63 16.96
C PRO A 400 -17.25 -1.19 16.97
N THR A 401 -17.06 -0.62 15.79
CA THR A 401 -16.78 0.81 15.63
C THR A 401 -18.05 1.60 15.88
N ALA A 402 -18.01 2.55 16.81
CA ALA A 402 -19.11 3.48 17.01
C ALA A 402 -19.23 4.43 15.79
N TYR A 403 -20.43 4.54 15.23
CA TYR A 403 -20.74 5.43 14.10
C TYR A 403 -21.79 6.46 14.53
N ALA A 404 -21.67 7.69 14.00
CA ALA A 404 -22.69 8.71 14.17
C ALA A 404 -23.97 8.30 13.43
N ARG A 405 -25.14 8.67 13.97
CA ARG A 405 -26.41 8.57 13.23
C ARG A 405 -26.33 9.49 12.02
N GLN A 406 -26.64 8.96 10.84
CA GLN A 406 -26.65 9.74 9.60
C GLN A 406 -27.82 10.74 9.65
N VAL A 407 -27.51 12.02 9.44
CA VAL A 407 -28.51 13.07 9.23
C VAL A 407 -28.57 13.32 7.73
N PRO A 408 -29.76 13.26 7.09
CA PRO A 408 -29.90 13.58 5.67
C PRO A 408 -29.33 14.98 5.37
N ALA A 409 -28.68 15.14 4.21
CA ALA A 409 -28.23 16.45 3.78
C ALA A 409 -29.44 17.39 3.67
N ARG A 410 -29.36 18.57 4.30
CA ARG A 410 -30.40 19.61 4.16
C ARG A 410 -30.25 20.26 2.78
N SER A 411 -30.71 19.57 1.74
CA SER A 411 -30.86 20.11 0.39
C SER A 411 -32.27 19.77 -0.09
N GLY A 412 -33.08 20.80 -0.34
CA GLY A 412 -34.50 20.64 -0.68
C GLY A 412 -34.78 20.15 -2.11
N ARG A 413 -33.75 19.88 -2.92
CA ARG A 413 -33.93 19.51 -4.34
C ARG A 413 -33.38 18.13 -4.72
N VAL A 414 -32.36 17.60 -4.03
CA VAL A 414 -31.90 16.22 -4.22
C VAL A 414 -31.41 15.66 -2.87
N PRO A 415 -32.16 14.78 -2.20
CA PRO A 415 -31.69 14.11 -1.00
C PRO A 415 -30.73 12.99 -1.42
N LEU A 416 -29.44 13.30 -1.57
CA LEU A 416 -28.42 12.26 -1.66
C LEU A 416 -28.22 11.69 -0.25
N PRO A 417 -28.60 10.43 0.04
CA PRO A 417 -28.28 9.83 1.32
C PRO A 417 -26.75 9.77 1.45
N PRO A 418 -26.17 10.14 2.60
CA PRO A 418 -24.72 10.09 2.77
C PRO A 418 -24.23 8.65 2.56
N PHE A 419 -23.37 8.46 1.55
CA PHE A 419 -22.84 7.15 1.16
C PHE A 419 -21.85 6.59 2.19
N LEU A 420 -21.15 7.47 2.92
CA LEU A 420 -20.13 7.08 3.90
C LEU A 420 -20.61 7.25 5.34
N ARG A 421 -20.28 6.27 6.20
CA ARG A 421 -20.58 6.33 7.64
C ARG A 421 -19.48 7.09 8.39
N ARG A 422 -19.88 7.96 9.32
CA ARG A 422 -18.94 8.74 10.15
C ARG A 422 -18.56 7.98 11.42
N SER A 423 -17.33 7.48 11.47
CA SER A 423 -16.79 6.83 12.69
C SER A 423 -16.53 7.86 13.79
N LEU A 424 -16.96 7.55 15.01
CA LEU A 424 -16.75 8.36 16.21
C LEU A 424 -15.44 8.02 16.92
N THR A 425 -14.82 6.90 16.57
CA THR A 425 -13.60 6.41 17.23
C THR A 425 -12.34 6.95 16.55
N ARG A 426 -11.28 7.10 17.37
CA ARG A 426 -9.93 7.39 16.87
C ARG A 426 -9.52 6.38 15.81
N PRO A 427 -9.04 6.82 14.64
CA PRO A 427 -8.43 5.93 13.67
C PRO A 427 -7.15 5.31 14.23
N ASN A 428 -6.70 4.22 13.63
CA ASN A 428 -5.42 3.64 13.97
C ASN A 428 -4.29 4.52 13.42
N LEU A 429 -3.39 4.98 14.29
CA LEU A 429 -2.32 5.92 13.91
C LEU A 429 -1.45 5.39 12.77
N LEU A 430 -1.09 4.10 12.79
CA LEU A 430 -0.24 3.51 11.77
C LEU A 430 -0.89 3.57 10.38
N LEU A 431 -2.19 3.26 10.30
CA LEU A 431 -2.92 3.36 9.04
C LEU A 431 -3.04 4.80 8.54
N GLU A 432 -3.21 5.77 9.44
CA GLU A 432 -3.27 7.18 9.06
C GLU A 432 -1.92 7.68 8.55
N LEU A 433 -0.82 7.33 9.22
CA LEU A 433 0.54 7.67 8.78
C LEU A 433 0.87 7.01 7.44
N LEU A 434 0.54 5.73 7.26
CA LEU A 434 0.71 5.03 5.99
C LEU A 434 -0.14 5.65 4.88
N LEU A 435 -1.40 5.98 5.17
CA LEU A 435 -2.29 6.64 4.21
C LEU A 435 -1.70 7.98 3.77
N ILE A 436 -1.29 8.84 4.70
CA ILE A 436 -0.67 10.14 4.39
C ILE A 436 0.59 9.93 3.56
N ARG A 437 1.48 9.03 3.98
CA ARG A 437 2.79 8.84 3.34
C ARG A 437 2.69 8.24 1.93
N VAL A 438 1.87 7.21 1.75
CA VAL A 438 1.63 6.56 0.44
C VAL A 438 0.87 7.50 -0.48
N THR A 439 -0.14 8.23 0.02
CA THR A 439 -0.87 9.23 -0.78
C THR A 439 0.05 10.35 -1.20
N TYR A 440 0.93 10.84 -0.32
CA TYR A 440 1.93 11.85 -0.67
C TYR A 440 2.93 11.33 -1.71
N ALA A 441 3.39 10.07 -1.58
CA ALA A 441 4.27 9.45 -2.59
C ALA A 441 3.57 9.36 -3.95
N ALA A 442 2.33 8.87 -3.98
CA ALA A 442 1.53 8.78 -5.20
C ALA A 442 1.27 10.16 -5.79
N TYR A 443 0.93 11.15 -4.96
CA TYR A 443 0.79 12.55 -5.34
C TYR A 443 2.06 13.09 -6.02
N ALA A 444 3.24 12.88 -5.41
CA ALA A 444 4.50 13.35 -5.96
C ALA A 444 4.80 12.72 -7.34
N GLN A 445 4.56 11.41 -7.47
CA GLN A 445 4.76 10.68 -8.73
C GLN A 445 3.77 11.11 -9.82
N VAL A 446 2.49 11.25 -9.48
CA VAL A 446 1.46 11.72 -10.43
C VAL A 446 1.75 13.14 -10.86
N ARG A 447 2.15 14.03 -9.94
CA ARG A 447 2.51 15.41 -10.26
C ARG A 447 3.69 15.47 -11.23
N LEU A 448 4.72 14.67 -11.01
CA LEU A 448 5.86 14.56 -11.95
C LEU A 448 5.41 14.09 -13.34
N ALA A 449 4.59 13.04 -13.41
CA ALA A 449 4.12 12.47 -14.66
C ALA A 449 3.14 13.38 -15.42
N ALA A 450 2.24 14.06 -14.71
CA ALA A 450 1.19 14.93 -15.26
C ALA A 450 1.75 16.06 -16.12
N THR A 451 2.91 16.55 -15.74
CA THR A 451 3.58 17.67 -16.38
C THR A 451 4.57 17.26 -17.48
N GLY A 452 4.58 15.98 -17.87
CA GLY A 452 5.38 15.50 -19.00
C GLY A 452 6.87 15.31 -18.72
N GLY A 453 7.30 15.19 -17.45
CA GLY A 453 8.72 15.27 -17.12
C GLY A 453 9.29 16.65 -17.45
N SER A 454 10.60 16.86 -17.28
CA SER A 454 11.29 18.07 -17.70
C SER A 454 11.46 18.16 -19.23
N ASP A 455 10.49 17.67 -20.01
CA ASP A 455 10.53 17.69 -21.47
C ASP A 455 10.20 19.11 -21.98
N GLU A 456 10.89 19.56 -23.02
CA GLU A 456 10.74 20.92 -23.59
C GLU A 456 9.28 21.27 -23.91
N LEU A 457 8.52 20.30 -24.42
CA LEU A 457 7.08 20.43 -24.74
C LEU A 457 6.20 20.70 -23.51
N GLY A 458 6.58 20.18 -22.33
CA GLY A 458 5.87 20.41 -21.08
C GLY A 458 6.07 21.85 -20.59
N ARG A 459 7.29 22.37 -20.72
CA ARG A 459 7.65 23.75 -20.38
C ARG A 459 6.90 24.77 -21.24
N GLU A 460 6.95 24.64 -22.56
CA GLU A 460 6.30 25.58 -23.49
C GLU A 460 4.80 25.73 -23.21
N ARG A 461 4.12 24.61 -22.93
CA ARG A 461 2.70 24.60 -22.57
C ARG A 461 2.44 25.36 -21.26
N ALA A 462 3.28 25.14 -20.26
CA ALA A 462 3.15 25.79 -18.96
C ALA A 462 3.40 27.31 -19.03
N GLU A 463 4.39 27.73 -19.83
CA GLU A 463 4.65 29.16 -20.10
C GLU A 463 3.50 29.81 -20.86
N HIS A 464 2.92 29.12 -21.85
CA HIS A 464 1.75 29.61 -22.57
C HIS A 464 0.57 29.85 -21.63
N HIS A 465 0.26 28.89 -20.75
CA HIS A 465 -0.74 29.07 -19.71
C HIS A 465 -0.38 30.22 -18.75
N GLY A 466 0.92 30.43 -18.46
CA GLY A 466 1.41 31.55 -17.66
C GLY A 466 1.03 32.90 -18.26
N ARG A 467 1.18 33.05 -19.58
CA ARG A 467 0.74 34.25 -20.31
C ARG A 467 -0.77 34.44 -20.25
N LEU A 468 -1.55 33.36 -20.45
CA LEU A 468 -3.02 33.41 -20.35
C LEU A 468 -3.50 33.89 -18.98
N VAL A 469 -2.87 33.39 -17.91
CA VAL A 469 -3.19 33.80 -16.53
C VAL A 469 -2.85 35.27 -16.31
N LEU A 470 -1.67 35.71 -16.73
CA LEU A 470 -1.26 37.12 -16.63
C LEU A 470 -2.19 38.05 -17.41
N ASP A 471 -2.60 37.68 -18.62
CA ASP A 471 -3.51 38.47 -19.44
C ASP A 471 -4.90 38.57 -18.78
N ALA A 472 -5.37 37.49 -18.15
CA ALA A 472 -6.59 37.49 -17.35
C ALA A 472 -6.46 38.39 -16.09
N GLU A 473 -5.33 38.34 -15.39
CA GLU A 473 -5.07 39.20 -14.23
C GLU A 473 -5.01 40.69 -14.59
N ARG A 474 -4.37 41.03 -15.72
CA ARG A 474 -4.36 42.39 -16.28
C ARG A 474 -5.76 42.87 -16.66
N PHE A 475 -6.56 41.99 -17.28
CA PHE A 475 -7.95 42.30 -17.59
C PHE A 475 -8.77 42.58 -16.33
N LEU A 476 -8.54 41.81 -15.27
CA LEU A 476 -9.18 41.98 -13.95
C LEU A 476 -8.54 43.09 -13.09
N ARG A 477 -7.40 43.65 -13.52
CA ARG A 477 -6.59 44.65 -12.79
C ARG A 477 -6.12 44.17 -11.42
N ILE A 478 -5.71 42.92 -11.33
CA ILE A 478 -5.19 42.28 -10.11
C ILE A 478 -3.72 41.87 -10.26
N ASP A 479 -3.03 42.32 -11.30
CA ASP A 479 -1.63 42.04 -11.66
C ASP A 479 -0.62 42.74 -10.73
N ILE A 480 -0.75 42.50 -9.42
CA ILE A 480 0.05 43.14 -8.36
C ILE A 480 1.40 42.43 -8.13
N GLU A 481 1.60 41.24 -8.67
CA GLU A 481 2.69 40.33 -8.36
C GLU A 481 4.05 41.00 -8.56
N HIS A 482 4.22 41.66 -9.71
CA HIS A 482 5.49 42.30 -10.05
C HIS A 482 5.82 43.43 -9.08
N ALA A 483 4.83 44.26 -8.75
CA ALA A 483 5.01 45.37 -7.82
C ALA A 483 5.34 44.87 -6.40
N VAL A 484 4.64 43.83 -5.92
CA VAL A 484 4.85 43.25 -4.58
C VAL A 484 6.22 42.57 -4.49
N ASN A 485 6.61 41.77 -5.50
CA ASN A 485 7.92 41.12 -5.55
C ASN A 485 9.06 42.13 -5.48
N HIS A 486 9.06 43.15 -6.35
CA HIS A 486 10.09 44.19 -6.37
C HIS A 486 10.10 45.07 -5.11
N ALA A 487 8.96 45.28 -4.47
CA ALA A 487 8.90 45.99 -3.19
C ALA A 487 9.54 45.18 -2.05
N VAL A 488 9.25 43.88 -1.97
CA VAL A 488 9.77 43.00 -0.91
C VAL A 488 11.26 42.74 -1.08
N VAL A 489 11.75 42.56 -2.31
CA VAL A 489 13.18 42.36 -2.61
C VAL A 489 14.06 43.46 -2.02
N ARG A 490 13.57 44.70 -1.97
CA ARG A 490 14.30 45.86 -1.41
C ARG A 490 14.38 45.84 0.12
N VAL A 491 13.56 45.03 0.80
CA VAL A 491 13.45 44.99 2.26
C VAL A 491 13.95 43.64 2.77
N GLY A 492 15.25 43.55 3.04
CA GLY A 492 15.94 42.27 3.30
C GLY A 492 15.36 41.41 4.42
N TRP A 493 14.92 42.01 5.54
CA TRP A 493 14.32 41.25 6.64
C TRP A 493 12.92 40.69 6.27
N LEU A 494 12.15 41.45 5.50
CA LEU A 494 10.81 41.06 5.06
C LEU A 494 10.91 39.95 4.02
N ARG A 495 11.87 40.07 3.08
CA ARG A 495 12.24 39.00 2.14
C ARG A 495 12.59 37.72 2.88
N GLY A 496 13.56 37.77 3.81
CA GLY A 496 13.98 36.59 4.57
C GLY A 496 12.85 35.96 5.39
N PHE A 497 11.95 36.76 5.97
CA PHE A 497 10.77 36.25 6.65
C PHE A 497 9.81 35.53 5.71
N LEU A 498 9.48 36.13 4.55
CA LEU A 498 8.54 35.55 3.59
C LEU A 498 9.11 34.32 2.89
N ASP A 499 10.43 34.30 2.60
CA ASP A 499 11.14 33.13 2.08
C ASP A 499 11.06 31.97 3.09
N PHE A 500 11.42 32.20 4.36
CA PHE A 500 11.32 31.19 5.42
C PHE A 500 9.88 30.71 5.65
N TYR A 501 8.92 31.64 5.62
CA TYR A 501 7.51 31.32 5.77
C TYR A 501 7.02 30.41 4.65
N TYR A 502 7.37 30.76 3.41
CA TYR A 502 7.07 29.99 2.20
C TYR A 502 7.63 28.57 2.31
N GLU A 503 8.89 28.39 2.69
CA GLU A 503 9.52 27.07 2.78
C GLU A 503 8.98 26.18 3.92
N SER A 504 8.64 26.78 5.07
CA SER A 504 8.46 25.99 6.31
C SER A 504 7.00 25.77 6.71
N PHE A 505 6.16 26.80 6.69
CA PHE A 505 4.89 26.78 7.43
C PHE A 505 3.79 25.98 6.73
N HIS A 506 3.84 25.86 5.41
CA HIS A 506 2.83 25.13 4.64
C HIS A 506 2.84 23.62 4.91
N PHE A 507 3.94 23.05 5.43
CA PHE A 507 3.98 21.67 5.94
C PHE A 507 3.74 21.59 7.45
N ALA A 508 4.40 22.45 8.23
CA ALA A 508 4.37 22.38 9.69
C ALA A 508 2.97 22.60 10.26
N VAL A 509 2.24 23.60 9.76
CA VAL A 509 0.93 24.00 10.30
C VAL A 509 -0.14 22.94 10.04
N PRO A 510 -0.34 22.41 8.80
CA PRO A 510 -1.32 21.35 8.58
C PRO A 510 -1.05 20.09 9.42
N LEU A 511 0.22 19.69 9.55
CA LEU A 511 0.60 18.54 10.38
C LEU A 511 0.29 18.78 11.86
N THR A 512 0.55 19.98 12.38
CA THR A 512 0.22 20.35 13.75
C THR A 512 -1.29 20.37 13.98
N VAL A 513 -2.07 20.95 13.07
CA VAL A 513 -3.54 20.94 13.15
C VAL A 513 -4.06 19.50 13.16
N LEU A 514 -3.58 18.64 12.25
CA LEU A 514 -3.96 17.23 12.22
C LEU A 514 -3.57 16.48 13.50
N ALA A 515 -2.36 16.70 14.04
CA ALA A 515 -1.90 16.07 15.27
C ALA A 515 -2.75 16.49 16.48
N VAL A 516 -3.03 17.78 16.63
CA VAL A 516 -3.88 18.32 17.70
C VAL A 516 -5.30 17.74 17.60
N LEU A 517 -5.86 17.68 16.39
CA LEU A 517 -7.19 17.10 16.17
C LEU A 517 -7.22 15.59 16.42
N TYR A 518 -6.18 14.85 16.01
CA TYR A 518 -6.09 13.42 16.25
C TYR A 518 -6.19 13.11 17.76
N TRP A 519 -5.52 13.93 18.58
CA TRP A 519 -5.56 13.79 20.04
C TRP A 519 -6.87 14.30 20.65
N ARG A 520 -7.31 15.51 20.30
CA ARG A 520 -8.44 16.19 20.98
C ARG A 520 -9.82 15.87 20.41
N SER A 521 -9.95 15.65 19.10
CA SER A 521 -11.24 15.46 18.44
C SER A 521 -11.15 14.44 17.30
N PRO A 522 -11.37 13.14 17.57
CA PRO A 522 -11.30 12.08 16.55
C PRO A 522 -12.25 12.33 15.37
N VAL A 523 -13.42 12.89 15.70
CA VAL A 523 -14.48 13.25 14.75
C VAL A 523 -14.10 14.48 13.93
N GLY A 524 -13.43 15.47 14.54
CA GLY A 524 -12.87 16.63 13.85
C GLY A 524 -11.71 16.27 12.94
N TYR A 525 -10.79 15.41 13.42
CA TYR A 525 -9.65 14.90 12.66
C TYR A 525 -10.10 14.21 11.37
N ARG A 526 -11.04 13.27 11.44
CA ARG A 526 -11.52 12.54 10.26
C ARG A 526 -12.17 13.47 9.22
N TRP A 527 -12.95 14.45 9.67
CA TRP A 527 -13.56 15.45 8.79
C TRP A 527 -12.50 16.31 8.10
N ALA A 528 -11.60 16.90 8.90
CA ALA A 528 -10.53 17.75 8.41
C ALA A 528 -9.63 16.97 7.42
N ARG A 529 -9.12 15.79 7.82
CA ARG A 529 -8.30 14.93 6.97
C ARG A 529 -8.98 14.53 5.66
N THR A 530 -10.28 14.21 5.69
CA THR A 530 -11.01 13.81 4.47
C THR A 530 -11.14 14.98 3.49
N SER A 531 -11.48 16.17 3.98
CA SER A 531 -11.53 17.38 3.15
C SER A 531 -10.17 17.73 2.52
N LEU A 532 -9.09 17.60 3.29
CA LEU A 532 -7.73 17.79 2.77
C LEU A 532 -7.39 16.75 1.70
N GLY A 533 -7.73 15.48 1.93
CA GLY A 533 -7.54 14.42 0.94
C GLY A 533 -8.26 14.68 -0.38
N PHE A 534 -9.53 15.10 -0.33
CA PHE A 534 -10.27 15.47 -1.54
C PHE A 534 -9.72 16.73 -2.23
N ALA A 535 -9.31 17.74 -1.46
CA ALA A 535 -8.68 18.93 -2.02
C ALA A 535 -7.39 18.57 -2.78
N THR A 536 -6.55 17.70 -2.22
CA THR A 536 -5.32 17.21 -2.89
C THR A 536 -5.63 16.41 -4.16
N LEU A 537 -6.68 15.58 -4.16
CA LEU A 537 -7.10 14.85 -5.37
C LEU A 537 -7.60 15.81 -6.47
N LEU A 538 -8.38 16.83 -6.12
CA LEU A 538 -8.83 17.85 -7.07
C LEU A 538 -7.65 18.68 -7.60
N ALA A 539 -6.66 18.97 -6.76
CA ALA A 539 -5.44 19.66 -7.18
C ALA A 539 -4.62 18.84 -8.19
N LEU A 540 -4.54 17.52 -8.04
CA LEU A 540 -3.88 16.65 -9.04
C LEU A 540 -4.57 16.72 -10.40
N ILE A 541 -5.90 16.80 -10.43
CA ILE A 541 -6.65 17.00 -11.69
C ILE A 541 -6.29 18.36 -12.30
N GLY A 542 -6.19 19.40 -11.46
CA GLY A 542 -5.75 20.73 -11.90
C GLY A 542 -4.35 20.72 -12.52
N PHE A 543 -3.36 20.11 -11.86
CA PHE A 543 -1.99 20.00 -12.39
C PHE A 543 -1.91 19.26 -13.72
N TRP A 544 -2.79 18.28 -13.94
CA TRP A 544 -2.83 17.51 -15.17
C TRP A 544 -3.51 18.27 -16.32
N LEU A 545 -4.59 19.00 -16.03
CA LEU A 545 -5.36 19.74 -17.05
C LEU A 545 -4.74 21.09 -17.40
N PHE A 546 -4.08 21.76 -16.45
CA PHE A 546 -3.59 23.12 -16.61
C PHE A 546 -2.20 23.30 -15.96
N PRO A 547 -1.14 22.66 -16.51
CA PRO A 547 0.23 22.91 -16.07
C PRO A 547 0.54 24.39 -16.25
N LEU A 548 1.16 25.04 -15.27
CA LEU A 548 1.31 26.49 -15.24
C LEU A 548 2.70 26.90 -14.78
N ALA A 549 3.37 27.73 -15.57
CA ALA A 549 4.63 28.35 -15.21
C ALA A 549 4.40 29.46 -14.17
N PRO A 550 5.13 29.43 -13.04
CA PRO A 550 5.08 30.48 -12.03
C PRO A 550 5.77 31.77 -12.53
N PRO A 551 5.47 32.95 -11.94
CA PRO A 551 6.01 34.24 -12.38
C PRO A 551 7.54 34.26 -12.51
N ARG A 552 8.26 33.67 -11.55
CA ARG A 552 9.74 33.59 -11.54
C ARG A 552 10.35 32.79 -12.71
N LEU A 553 9.58 31.91 -13.36
CA LEU A 553 10.04 31.10 -14.50
C LEU A 553 9.56 31.66 -15.84
N MET A 554 8.86 32.80 -15.84
CA MET A 554 8.36 33.41 -17.08
C MET A 554 9.45 34.24 -17.78
N PRO A 555 9.81 33.91 -19.04
CA PRO A 555 10.83 34.65 -19.77
C PRO A 555 10.36 36.08 -20.08
N GLY A 556 11.24 37.06 -19.83
CA GLY A 556 11.04 38.46 -20.22
C GLY A 556 10.12 39.29 -19.29
N LEU A 557 9.66 38.74 -18.17
CA LEU A 557 8.77 39.47 -17.23
C LEU A 557 9.46 40.15 -16.05
N GLY A 558 10.76 39.89 -15.82
CA GLY A 558 11.55 40.63 -14.82
C GLY A 558 11.28 40.31 -13.34
N PHE A 559 10.65 39.18 -13.03
CA PHE A 559 10.47 38.70 -11.65
C PHE A 559 11.78 38.22 -11.04
N VAL A 560 11.93 38.41 -9.72
CA VAL A 560 13.09 37.94 -8.94
C VAL A 560 12.70 36.72 -8.12
N ASP A 561 13.40 35.60 -8.31
CA ASP A 561 13.30 34.43 -7.43
C ASP A 561 14.08 34.70 -6.14
N THR A 562 13.37 35.01 -5.06
CA THR A 562 13.97 35.32 -3.76
C THR A 562 14.37 34.06 -2.98
N VAL A 563 13.77 32.92 -3.30
CA VAL A 563 13.89 31.66 -2.56
C VAL A 563 15.07 30.84 -3.09
N HIS A 564 15.21 30.73 -4.41
CA HIS A 564 16.24 29.88 -5.02
C HIS A 564 17.40 30.70 -5.64
N GLY A 565 17.35 32.04 -5.61
CA GLY A 565 18.35 32.90 -6.22
C GLY A 565 18.26 32.98 -7.75
N ALA A 566 19.28 33.55 -8.41
CA ALA A 566 19.31 33.67 -9.87
C ALA A 566 19.42 32.28 -10.53
N GLN A 567 18.44 31.95 -11.37
CA GLN A 567 18.32 30.62 -11.99
C GLN A 567 18.85 30.63 -13.43
N ASP A 568 19.70 29.67 -13.77
CA ASP A 568 20.06 29.35 -15.14
C ASP A 568 19.03 28.37 -15.72
N LEU A 569 18.22 28.83 -16.67
CA LEU A 569 17.18 28.02 -17.30
C LEU A 569 17.75 26.88 -18.17
N ALA A 570 19.05 26.91 -18.51
CA ALA A 570 19.74 25.82 -19.20
C ALA A 570 20.31 24.76 -18.24
N ASN A 571 20.66 25.14 -17.00
CA ASN A 571 21.17 24.24 -15.96
C ASN A 571 20.73 24.71 -14.56
N PRO A 572 19.49 24.45 -14.16
CA PRO A 572 18.99 25.04 -12.93
C PRO A 572 19.40 24.24 -11.67
N ASP A 573 19.79 24.95 -10.61
CA ASP A 573 20.05 24.40 -9.27
C ASP A 573 18.94 24.82 -8.32
N TYR A 574 18.15 23.83 -7.90
CA TYR A 574 16.96 24.03 -7.08
C TYR A 574 17.08 23.38 -5.70
N GLY A 575 18.22 22.78 -5.34
CA GLY A 575 18.38 22.02 -4.11
C GLY A 575 17.69 20.63 -4.11
N ALA A 576 18.15 19.75 -3.22
CA ALA A 576 17.86 18.30 -3.26
C ALA A 576 16.39 17.89 -3.00
N MET A 577 15.58 18.74 -2.35
CA MET A 577 14.16 18.46 -2.08
C MET A 577 13.24 18.91 -3.22
N THR A 578 13.64 19.95 -3.95
CA THR A 578 12.88 20.65 -5.00
C THR A 578 13.22 20.14 -6.40
N ALA A 579 14.40 19.53 -6.58
CA ALA A 579 14.77 18.77 -7.77
C ALA A 579 13.84 17.56 -8.04
N ILE A 580 13.07 17.12 -7.04
CA ILE A 580 12.13 15.98 -7.14
C ILE A 580 10.68 16.46 -7.42
N THR A 581 10.44 17.77 -7.57
CA THR A 581 9.09 18.31 -7.84
C THR A 581 9.08 19.18 -9.09
N ASN A 582 8.16 18.92 -10.04
CA ASN A 582 8.06 19.76 -11.23
C ASN A 582 7.61 21.18 -10.86
N GLN A 583 8.43 22.17 -11.24
CA GLN A 583 8.24 23.58 -10.93
C GLN A 583 7.22 24.28 -11.84
N TYR A 584 6.85 23.68 -12.98
CA TYR A 584 5.86 24.15 -13.94
C TYR A 584 4.42 23.70 -13.60
N ALA A 585 4.17 23.38 -12.33
CA ALA A 585 2.86 23.02 -11.79
C ALA A 585 2.44 24.01 -10.70
N ALA A 586 2.25 25.29 -11.09
CA ALA A 586 1.88 26.35 -10.17
C ALA A 586 0.38 26.37 -9.80
N MET A 587 -0.52 26.02 -10.73
CA MET A 587 -1.97 26.05 -10.52
C MET A 587 -2.56 24.64 -10.34
N PRO A 588 -3.39 24.40 -9.30
CA PRO A 588 -3.76 25.32 -8.22
C PRO A 588 -2.67 25.45 -7.15
N SER A 589 -2.59 26.61 -6.48
CA SER A 589 -1.61 26.81 -5.40
C SER A 589 -1.98 26.00 -4.15
N LEU A 590 -1.28 24.89 -3.95
CA LEU A 590 -1.46 24.05 -2.76
C LEU A 590 -0.86 24.66 -1.49
N HIS A 591 0.15 25.53 -1.60
CA HIS A 591 0.64 26.31 -0.47
C HIS A 591 -0.51 27.11 0.17
N PHE A 592 -1.19 27.92 -0.65
CA PHE A 592 -2.37 28.66 -0.23
C PHE A 592 -3.55 27.74 0.09
N GLY A 593 -3.77 26.68 -0.69
CA GLY A 593 -4.84 25.73 -0.43
C GLY A 593 -4.74 25.09 0.97
N TRP A 594 -3.58 24.58 1.35
CA TRP A 594 -3.38 23.96 2.66
C TRP A 594 -3.46 24.97 3.81
N SER A 595 -2.96 26.19 3.63
CA SER A 595 -3.08 27.23 4.65
C SER A 595 -4.52 27.73 4.81
N LEU A 596 -5.27 27.85 3.70
CA LEU A 596 -6.69 28.17 3.72
C LEU A 596 -7.49 27.07 4.40
N TRP A 597 -7.19 25.81 4.08
CA TRP A 597 -7.77 24.66 4.77
C TRP A 597 -7.51 24.72 6.28
N CYS A 598 -6.29 25.01 6.71
CA CYS A 598 -5.96 25.23 8.13
C CYS A 598 -6.81 26.34 8.74
N GLY A 599 -6.91 27.49 8.06
CA GLY A 599 -7.69 28.64 8.52
C GLY A 599 -9.17 28.31 8.69
N VAL A 600 -9.77 27.63 7.71
CA VAL A 600 -11.17 27.17 7.77
C VAL A 600 -11.36 26.15 8.90
N VAL A 601 -10.48 25.15 9.01
CA VAL A 601 -10.56 24.13 10.06
C VAL A 601 -10.49 24.77 11.45
N VAL A 602 -9.55 25.69 11.67
CA VAL A 602 -9.40 26.41 12.94
C VAL A 602 -10.60 27.33 13.18
N ALA A 603 -11.07 28.09 12.18
CA ALA A 603 -12.23 28.97 12.32
C ALA A 603 -13.51 28.22 12.74
N VAL A 604 -13.69 27.01 12.20
CA VAL A 604 -14.84 26.14 12.51
C VAL A 604 -14.69 25.42 13.84
N LEU A 605 -13.48 24.99 14.22
CA LEU A 605 -13.24 24.12 15.37
C LEU A 605 -12.81 24.83 16.65
N ALA A 606 -12.16 25.98 16.53
CA ALA A 606 -11.58 26.65 17.68
C ALA A 606 -12.67 27.32 18.52
N PRO A 607 -12.63 27.14 19.85
CA PRO A 607 -13.64 27.71 20.75
C PRO A 607 -13.50 29.22 20.93
N ARG A 608 -12.30 29.78 20.79
CA ARG A 608 -12.00 31.19 21.10
C ARG A 608 -11.81 32.02 19.83
N TRP A 609 -12.33 33.24 19.81
CA TRP A 609 -12.28 34.14 18.64
C TRP A 609 -10.84 34.45 18.20
N TRP A 610 -9.90 34.66 19.13
CA TRP A 610 -8.51 34.96 18.80
C TRP A 610 -7.82 33.79 18.07
N MET A 611 -8.18 32.55 18.38
CA MET A 611 -7.67 31.37 17.67
C MET A 611 -8.16 31.35 16.22
N LYS A 612 -9.42 31.77 15.99
CA LYS A 612 -9.99 31.90 14.65
C LYS A 612 -9.26 33.00 13.87
N GLY A 613 -8.98 34.14 14.52
CA GLY A 613 -8.16 35.21 13.97
C GLY A 613 -6.77 34.71 13.55
N LEU A 614 -6.04 34.04 14.44
CA LEU A 614 -4.74 33.44 14.12
C LEU A 614 -4.82 32.40 12.98
N GLY A 615 -5.87 31.57 12.97
CA GLY A 615 -6.10 30.61 11.91
C GLY A 615 -6.28 31.28 10.54
N LEU A 616 -7.00 32.40 10.47
CA LEU A 616 -7.24 33.14 9.23
C LEU A 616 -6.06 34.04 8.82
N LEU A 617 -5.19 34.43 9.76
CA LEU A 617 -3.92 35.11 9.44
C LEU A 617 -2.96 34.21 8.65
N HIS A 618 -2.97 32.90 8.90
CA HIS A 618 -2.10 31.96 8.21
C HIS A 618 -2.27 31.98 6.67
N PRO A 619 -3.48 31.78 6.09
CA PRO A 619 -3.64 31.88 4.64
C PRO A 619 -3.37 33.27 4.08
N LEU A 620 -3.60 34.34 4.86
CA LEU A 620 -3.25 35.70 4.46
C LEU A 620 -1.72 35.85 4.30
N PHE A 621 -0.94 35.41 5.28
CA PHE A 621 0.52 35.42 5.16
C PHE A 621 1.00 34.51 4.02
N THR A 622 0.36 33.37 3.80
CA THR A 622 0.73 32.49 2.69
C THR A 622 0.50 33.13 1.33
N VAL A 623 -0.65 33.79 1.09
CA VAL A 623 -0.88 34.45 -0.21
C VAL A 623 0.11 35.61 -0.42
N THR A 624 0.43 36.36 0.64
CA THR A 624 1.47 37.39 0.56
C THR A 624 2.84 36.77 0.24
N ALA A 625 3.21 35.67 0.90
CA ALA A 625 4.49 35.01 0.68
C ALA A 625 4.62 34.47 -0.75
N ILE A 626 3.64 33.73 -1.27
CA ILE A 626 3.74 33.14 -2.62
C ILE A 626 3.80 34.18 -3.75
N VAL A 627 3.12 35.32 -3.56
CA VAL A 627 3.14 36.44 -4.51
C VAL A 627 4.45 37.20 -4.40
N ALA A 628 4.88 37.52 -3.17
CA ALA A 628 6.13 38.24 -2.92
C ALA A 628 7.37 37.47 -3.38
N THR A 629 7.37 36.14 -3.29
CA THR A 629 8.47 35.30 -3.76
C THR A 629 8.38 34.93 -5.24
N ALA A 630 7.41 35.48 -5.99
CA ALA A 630 7.16 35.18 -7.40
C ALA A 630 6.93 33.68 -7.69
N ASN A 631 6.43 32.93 -6.69
CA ASN A 631 6.22 31.49 -6.80
C ASN A 631 4.83 31.12 -7.34
N HIS A 632 3.86 32.01 -7.26
CA HIS A 632 2.49 31.80 -7.75
C HIS A 632 1.85 33.11 -8.22
N TRP A 633 0.92 33.00 -9.15
CA TRP A 633 -0.01 34.08 -9.53
C TRP A 633 -1.14 34.23 -8.51
N VAL A 634 -1.80 35.39 -8.46
CA VAL A 634 -2.98 35.59 -7.60
C VAL A 634 -4.11 34.63 -8.00
N LEU A 635 -4.32 34.40 -9.29
CA LEU A 635 -5.31 33.44 -9.79
C LEU A 635 -4.97 31.98 -9.41
N ASP A 636 -3.71 31.65 -9.14
CA ASP A 636 -3.34 30.32 -8.63
C ASP A 636 -3.87 30.11 -7.21
N ALA A 637 -3.85 31.18 -6.40
CA ALA A 637 -4.43 31.18 -5.06
C ALA A 637 -5.96 31.02 -5.14
N VAL A 638 -6.62 31.63 -6.13
CA VAL A 638 -8.05 31.39 -6.40
C VAL A 638 -8.29 29.93 -6.77
N GLY A 639 -7.47 29.34 -7.64
CA GLY A 639 -7.51 27.91 -7.94
C GLY A 639 -7.34 27.04 -6.68
N GLY A 640 -6.41 27.42 -5.80
CA GLY A 640 -6.21 26.83 -4.48
C GLY A 640 -7.47 26.89 -3.60
N ALA A 641 -8.15 28.03 -3.56
CA ALA A 641 -9.41 28.18 -2.83
C ALA A 641 -10.51 27.28 -3.40
N LEU A 642 -10.62 27.19 -4.73
CA LEU A 642 -11.63 26.36 -5.40
C LEU A 642 -11.45 24.88 -5.09
N VAL A 643 -10.21 24.35 -5.12
CA VAL A 643 -9.97 22.94 -4.78
C VAL A 643 -10.22 22.64 -3.31
N VAL A 644 -9.90 23.56 -2.40
CA VAL A 644 -10.21 23.42 -0.96
C VAL A 644 -11.71 23.46 -0.72
N GLY A 645 -12.42 24.41 -1.33
CA GLY A 645 -13.88 24.51 -1.29
C GLY A 645 -14.54 23.25 -1.84
N GLY A 646 -14.07 22.75 -2.98
CA GLY A 646 -14.49 21.48 -3.57
C GLY A 646 -14.22 20.29 -2.65
N GLY A 647 -13.08 20.25 -1.96
CA GLY A 647 -12.75 19.23 -0.97
C GLY A 647 -13.72 19.20 0.22
N PHE A 648 -14.11 20.36 0.75
CA PHE A 648 -15.14 20.47 1.78
C PHE A 648 -16.54 20.12 1.25
N ALA A 649 -16.88 20.56 0.04
CA ALA A 649 -18.17 20.26 -0.60
C ALA A 649 -18.34 18.75 -0.83
N LEU A 650 -17.32 18.08 -1.36
CA LEU A 650 -17.34 16.63 -1.56
C LEU A 650 -17.42 15.88 -0.23
N THR A 651 -16.72 16.37 0.80
CA THR A 651 -16.84 15.84 2.17
C THR A 651 -18.29 15.96 2.68
N TYR A 652 -18.93 17.12 2.48
CA TYR A 652 -20.31 17.36 2.91
C TYR A 652 -21.31 16.48 2.15
N VAL A 653 -21.16 16.34 0.83
CA VAL A 653 -22.03 15.50 -0.01
C VAL A 653 -21.92 14.02 0.38
N LEU A 654 -20.71 13.52 0.65
CA LEU A 654 -20.48 12.10 0.91
C LEU A 654 -20.72 11.68 2.36
N LEU A 655 -20.46 12.56 3.33
CA LEU A 655 -20.56 12.25 4.78
C LEU A 655 -21.75 12.94 5.47
N GLY A 656 -22.41 13.88 4.81
CA GLY A 656 -23.51 14.66 5.35
C GLY A 656 -23.08 15.81 6.28
N PRO A 657 -24.06 16.51 6.88
CA PRO A 657 -23.81 17.61 7.81
C PRO A 657 -23.03 17.18 9.04
N ARG A 658 -22.34 18.15 9.66
CA ARG A 658 -21.50 17.89 10.82
C ARG A 658 -22.28 17.62 12.11
N GLU A 659 -23.53 18.10 12.21
CA GLU A 659 -24.37 18.00 13.40
C GLU A 659 -24.60 16.54 13.81
N ILE A 660 -24.24 16.22 15.06
CA ILE A 660 -24.67 14.99 15.72
C ILE A 660 -26.01 15.34 16.35
N ALA A 661 -27.10 14.72 15.90
CA ALA A 661 -28.39 14.86 16.59
C ALA A 661 -28.16 14.53 18.08
N ALA A 662 -28.38 15.53 18.95
CA ALA A 662 -28.24 15.37 20.38
C ALA A 662 -29.11 14.19 20.84
N SER A 663 -28.54 13.31 21.64
CA SER A 663 -29.25 12.26 22.38
C SER A 663 -30.11 12.88 23.49
N GLY A 664 -31.10 13.70 23.11
CA GLY A 664 -32.00 14.42 24.00
C GLY A 664 -33.40 13.82 24.13
N GLU A 665 -33.79 12.84 23.31
CA GLU A 665 -35.18 12.36 23.28
C GLU A 665 -35.36 10.84 23.47
N LEU A 666 -34.33 10.10 23.87
CA LEU A 666 -34.42 8.63 24.03
C LEU A 666 -34.56 8.15 25.49
N GLY A 667 -34.99 9.03 26.40
CA GLY A 667 -35.22 8.68 27.81
C GLY A 667 -36.68 8.69 28.26
N ARG A 668 -37.66 9.01 27.40
CA ARG A 668 -39.07 9.02 27.81
C ARG A 668 -39.82 7.78 27.31
N PRO A 669 -40.32 6.91 28.21
CA PRO A 669 -41.25 5.87 27.80
C PRO A 669 -42.52 6.52 27.19
N PRO A 670 -43.12 5.90 26.17
CA PRO A 670 -44.30 6.45 25.51
C PRO A 670 -45.50 6.33 26.47
N GLY A 671 -45.91 7.43 27.10
CA GLY A 671 -47.09 7.41 27.97
C GLY A 671 -47.40 8.64 28.81
N GLN A 672 -46.44 9.52 29.10
CA GLN A 672 -46.75 10.70 29.93
C GLN A 672 -47.15 11.90 29.06
N ARG A 673 -48.45 12.02 28.79
CA ARG A 673 -49.08 13.31 28.44
C ARG A 673 -48.87 14.28 29.60
N ARG A 674 -48.54 15.54 29.29
CA ARG A 674 -48.55 16.66 30.26
C ARG A 674 -49.92 16.69 30.98
N PRO A 675 -49.99 16.88 32.30
CA PRO A 675 -51.22 17.31 32.93
C PRO A 675 -51.62 18.66 32.33
N GLN A 676 -52.85 18.76 31.82
CA GLN A 676 -53.48 20.04 31.51
C GLN A 676 -53.39 20.95 32.74
N GLU A 677 -52.94 22.19 32.54
CA GLU A 677 -53.15 23.28 33.49
C GLU A 677 -54.63 23.33 33.87
N ARG A 678 -54.95 22.88 35.08
CA ARG A 678 -56.21 23.22 35.73
C ARG A 678 -56.10 24.67 36.18
N ALA A 679 -56.92 25.52 35.58
CA ALA A 679 -57.28 26.82 36.11
C ALA A 679 -57.66 26.70 37.59
N GLN A 680 -57.06 27.55 38.44
CA GLN A 680 -57.52 27.76 39.80
C GLN A 680 -58.75 28.68 39.78
N PRO A 681 -59.76 28.43 40.63
CA PRO A 681 -60.90 29.32 40.79
C PRO A 681 -60.54 30.50 41.71
N VAL A 682 -61.00 31.70 41.34
CA VAL A 682 -61.02 32.87 42.22
C VAL A 682 -62.35 32.88 42.97
N SER A 683 -62.26 32.83 44.30
CA SER A 683 -63.25 33.37 45.28
C SER A 683 -62.47 33.57 46.58
N SER A 684 -62.56 34.62 47.38
CA SER A 684 -63.46 35.77 47.48
C SER A 684 -62.81 36.71 48.52
N GLY A 685 -62.82 38.01 48.27
CA GLY A 685 -62.34 39.06 49.17
C GLY A 685 -62.54 40.42 48.51
#